data_AF-A0A0V1K5F8-F1
#
_entry.id   AF-A0A0V1K5F8-F1
#
_cell.length_a   1.000
_cell.length_b   1.000
_cell.length_c   1.000
_cell.angle_alpha   90.00
_cell.angle_beta   90.00
_cell.angle_gamma   90.00
#
_symmetry.space_group_name_H-M   'P 1'
#
loop_
_entity.id
_entity.type
_entity.pdbx_description
1 polymer ?
#
loop_
_entity_poly.entity_id
_entity_poly.type
_entity_poly.pdbx_seq_one_letter_code
_entity_poly.pdbx_strand_id
1 'polypeptide(L)'
;MGSLFRSEEMCRCQLFLQTEASYACVSELGELGLVQFRDLNPDVTAFQRKFVNEIRRCDEMERKLRFLEKEIKKDRIPILDTSENPDAPLAREMIDLEATFEKLDNELREVNMNEEMLKKNFLELTELKHILRKTQAFFDEQENIQAMQSLHANDGNLGQVNPALEYDGELIVTGDHKESFGGKLNLDFVVGVILRERIPAFERLLWRACRGNVFLKQAEITESLEDPATGDLVQKSVILIFFQGEQLKSRVKKICEGFRATLYPCPETPQERREMAIGVMTRIEDLKTVLGQTQDHRHRVLVAAAKNIRIWFTKVRKIKSIYHTLNLFNLDVTQKCLIAECWCPVADLDKIQLALKRGTEESGSSVPSILNRMYTTEAPPTYNRTNKFTAGFQNIVDAYGVASYREVNPALYTVITFPFLFAIMFGDFGHGLIMFLFALFLIVFNIFFGGRYIIFLMGLFSIYTGIVYNEVYAKSVNIFGSSWMISAEVDDNVLANVEKIQLNPNTSFIGHAYAYGLDPAWNIAVNKLNFLNSFKMKMSVIIGVFQMLFGVVLSFFNYRFFNRKLDIYTMFIPQMLFMCCIFLYLCILIIYKWTAFSAAPADMAVGHYPGSHCAPSLLIGLIFMFMFQQRNYGFDDSKCVTNAFYPGQVGFEQFLVVVAVLCAPTMLFVKPYLIYRERKNRLKDGHIAIHADMNSDDAEAVQIKEKAPSSSSAGAHDEHDDMNISEIFIIQAIHTIEFCLGCISHTASYLRLWALSLAHAQLSDVLWSMVLRIAFGFQGYAGAIAVYLIVWAFGMLTVCILVLMEGLSAFLHALRLHWVEFQSKFYTGSGYLFTPFSFDVILEQARIEDEYTMPMILGTQKWYPTRPFVDKGDKIQPFGLIILNGDVKCSCRRNTVKRFWKAAAIKIAADGASNLLYEMTSDKFSLCPDVMCGDLDSISDEARMHFQAMGSEVVQIASQAVTDFTKSVDTMFQMASRNKISLKSIYTVGGLCGRFDHIFGCMESLFLSYKIEPTVPIYLWHYESLLFLIPKGQHTIFIDQSVITGKCGLIPIGNRVSSIFTTGLQWNLKGEQLAFGTLVSTSNEVNCDVVNVGTSDPVLFTMELRVSSINLEVE
;
A
#
# COMPACT_ATOMS: atom_id res chain seq x y z
N MET A 1 -3.10 -22.27 34.22
CA MET A 1 -4.20 -22.61 33.29
C MET A 1 -5.16 -21.43 33.04
N GLY A 2 -4.67 -20.22 32.73
CA GLY A 2 -5.55 -19.04 32.59
C GLY A 2 -5.01 -17.87 31.76
N SER A 3 -4.01 -18.10 30.91
CA SER A 3 -3.25 -17.03 30.21
C SER A 3 -4.04 -16.23 29.17
N LEU A 4 -5.24 -16.68 28.77
CA LEU A 4 -6.07 -15.96 27.82
C LEU A 4 -7.05 -15.01 28.51
N PHE A 5 -7.43 -15.29 29.77
CA PHE A 5 -8.37 -14.45 30.52
C PHE A 5 -7.73 -13.14 31.00
N ARG A 6 -6.45 -13.21 31.38
CA ARG A 6 -5.61 -12.07 31.78
C ARG A 6 -4.19 -12.30 31.29
N SER A 7 -3.42 -11.21 31.22
CA SER A 7 -2.00 -11.30 30.89
C SER A 7 -1.23 -12.21 31.85
N GLU A 8 -0.13 -12.76 31.33
CA GLU A 8 0.77 -13.59 32.12
C GLU A 8 1.46 -12.80 33.23
N GLU A 9 1.87 -13.52 34.27
CA GLU A 9 2.71 -12.93 35.31
C GLU A 9 4.12 -12.74 34.78
N MET A 10 4.63 -11.51 34.87
CA MET A 10 5.91 -11.07 34.37
C MET A 10 6.78 -10.72 35.57
N CYS A 11 8.05 -11.03 35.46
CA CYS A 11 9.04 -10.60 36.44
C CYS A 11 10.18 -9.87 35.75
N ARG A 12 10.67 -8.84 36.41
CA ARG A 12 11.92 -8.18 36.02
C ARG A 12 13.05 -9.02 36.57
N CYS A 13 13.92 -9.47 35.68
CA CYS A 13 15.12 -10.19 36.06
C CYS A 13 16.35 -9.39 35.67
N GLN A 14 17.36 -9.46 36.52
CA GLN A 14 18.70 -8.99 36.25
C GLN A 14 19.59 -10.19 35.96
N LEU A 15 20.30 -10.11 34.85
CA LEU A 15 21.22 -11.11 34.35
C LEU A 15 22.64 -10.60 34.54
N PHE A 16 23.49 -11.43 35.14
CA PHE A 16 24.93 -11.23 35.17
C PHE A 16 25.59 -12.24 34.26
N LEU A 17 26.20 -11.74 33.18
CA LEU A 17 26.88 -12.53 32.17
C LEU A 17 28.36 -12.19 32.17
N GLN A 18 29.23 -13.20 32.20
CA GLN A 18 30.65 -12.98 31.93
C GLN A 18 30.84 -12.64 30.45
N THR A 19 31.80 -11.75 30.14
CA THR A 19 32.06 -11.30 28.77
C THR A 19 32.36 -12.45 27.78
N GLU A 20 32.95 -13.56 28.23
CA GLU A 20 33.26 -14.72 27.39
C GLU A 20 32.02 -15.58 27.10
N ALA A 21 31.12 -15.73 28.06
CA ALA A 21 29.90 -16.53 27.94
C ALA A 21 28.71 -15.73 27.38
N SER A 22 28.79 -14.40 27.36
CA SER A 22 27.65 -13.54 27.02
C SER A 22 27.11 -13.76 25.62
N TYR A 23 27.99 -14.06 24.64
CA TYR A 23 27.57 -14.33 23.28
C TYR A 23 26.75 -15.62 23.18
N ALA A 24 27.26 -16.73 23.73
CA ALA A 24 26.58 -18.03 23.73
C ALA A 24 25.27 -17.99 24.55
N CYS A 25 25.28 -17.30 25.70
CA CYS A 25 24.06 -17.13 26.50
C CYS A 25 22.98 -16.34 25.75
N VAL A 26 23.32 -15.23 25.08
CA VAL A 26 22.35 -14.45 24.30
C VAL A 26 21.87 -15.22 23.08
N SER A 27 22.73 -16.03 22.46
CA SER A 27 22.38 -16.95 21.38
C SER A 27 21.28 -17.93 21.82
N GLU A 28 21.49 -18.67 22.90
CA GLU A 28 20.51 -19.61 23.46
C GLU A 28 19.20 -18.91 23.89
N LEU A 29 19.30 -17.71 24.45
CA LEU A 29 18.12 -16.90 24.79
C LEU A 29 17.33 -16.45 23.55
N GLY A 30 18.02 -16.17 22.44
CA GLY A 30 17.42 -15.80 21.16
C GLY A 30 16.74 -16.96 20.44
N GLU A 31 17.27 -18.18 20.54
CA GLU A 31 16.59 -19.39 20.04
C GLU A 31 15.34 -19.71 20.89
N LEU A 32 15.40 -19.45 22.20
CA LEU A 32 14.29 -19.72 23.11
C LEU A 32 13.15 -18.69 23.02
N GLY A 33 13.46 -17.40 22.79
CA GLY A 33 12.45 -16.40 22.43
C GLY A 33 11.46 -16.00 23.54
N LEU A 34 11.84 -16.00 24.82
CA LEU A 34 10.96 -15.69 25.96
C LEU A 34 11.40 -14.49 26.80
N VAL A 35 12.40 -13.74 26.35
CA VAL A 35 13.03 -12.67 27.13
C VAL A 35 12.98 -11.37 26.34
N GLN A 36 12.44 -10.31 26.93
CA GLN A 36 12.48 -8.96 26.35
C GLN A 36 13.52 -8.13 27.10
N PHE A 37 14.57 -7.70 26.41
CA PHE A 37 15.62 -6.88 27.00
C PHE A 37 15.22 -5.41 27.06
N ARG A 38 15.66 -4.74 28.12
CA ARG A 38 15.55 -3.29 28.26
C ARG A 38 16.86 -2.63 27.87
N ASP A 39 16.77 -1.43 27.28
CA ASP A 39 17.94 -0.58 27.11
C ASP A 39 18.36 0.03 28.46
N LEU A 40 19.56 -0.34 28.92
CA LEU A 40 20.17 0.22 30.14
C LEU A 40 20.99 1.48 29.86
N ASN A 41 21.22 1.82 28.58
CA ASN A 41 22.07 2.92 28.17
C ASN A 41 21.31 3.95 27.30
N PRO A 42 20.20 4.55 27.79
CA PRO A 42 19.40 5.50 27.01
C PRO A 42 20.17 6.80 26.71
N ASP A 43 21.06 7.23 27.61
CA ASP A 43 21.83 8.48 27.48
C ASP A 43 23.03 8.35 26.52
N VAL A 44 23.37 7.12 26.10
CA VAL A 44 24.52 6.84 25.25
C VAL A 44 24.09 6.74 23.80
N THR A 45 24.67 7.61 22.96
CA THR A 45 24.43 7.59 21.50
C THR A 45 24.85 6.27 20.87
N ALA A 46 24.19 5.89 19.77
CA ALA A 46 24.45 4.61 19.10
C ALA A 46 25.93 4.37 18.75
N PHE A 47 26.69 5.42 18.38
CA PHE A 47 28.11 5.31 18.00
C PHE A 47 29.07 5.11 19.18
N GLN A 48 28.67 5.51 20.39
CA GLN A 48 29.50 5.43 21.59
C GLN A 48 29.37 4.06 22.29
N ARG A 49 28.42 3.22 21.85
CA ARG A 49 28.22 1.88 22.39
C ARG A 49 29.40 0.97 22.02
N LYS A 50 29.67 -0.03 22.85
CA LYS A 50 30.87 -0.87 22.74
C LYS A 50 30.90 -1.74 21.48
N PHE A 51 29.80 -2.42 21.16
CA PHE A 51 29.74 -3.43 20.09
C PHE A 51 29.36 -2.84 18.72
N VAL A 52 29.61 -1.55 18.48
CA VAL A 52 29.24 -0.87 17.22
C VAL A 52 30.09 -1.34 16.06
N ASN A 53 31.38 -1.61 16.29
CA ASN A 53 32.28 -2.07 15.26
C ASN A 53 31.88 -3.45 14.73
N GLU A 54 31.41 -4.33 15.62
CA GLU A 54 30.92 -5.66 15.31
C GLU A 54 29.62 -5.59 14.51
N ILE A 55 28.68 -4.72 14.89
CA ILE A 55 27.46 -4.48 14.09
C ILE A 55 27.82 -3.96 12.70
N ARG A 56 28.74 -3.00 12.60
CA ARG A 56 29.19 -2.46 11.31
C ARG A 56 29.85 -3.54 10.44
N ARG A 57 30.60 -4.46 11.05
CA ARG A 57 31.18 -5.62 10.36
C ARG A 57 30.10 -6.54 9.82
N CYS A 58 29.07 -6.83 10.61
CA CYS A 58 27.91 -7.60 10.15
C CYS A 58 27.14 -6.89 9.02
N ASP A 59 26.98 -5.57 9.10
CA ASP A 59 26.34 -4.77 8.03
C ASP A 59 27.15 -4.82 6.73
N GLU A 60 28.48 -4.81 6.81
CA GLU A 60 29.33 -4.97 5.65
C GLU A 60 29.24 -6.38 5.03
N MET A 61 29.20 -7.43 5.86
CA MET A 61 28.94 -8.79 5.41
C MET A 61 27.56 -8.91 4.74
N GLU A 62 26.53 -8.31 5.33
CA GLU A 62 25.19 -8.26 4.77
C GLU A 62 25.18 -7.52 3.41
N ARG A 63 25.93 -6.42 3.28
CA ARG A 63 26.11 -5.70 2.01
C ARG A 63 26.78 -6.57 0.94
N LYS A 64 27.82 -7.33 1.30
CA LYS A 64 28.50 -8.27 0.38
C LYS A 64 27.54 -9.39 -0.06
N LEU A 65 26.76 -9.95 0.86
CA LEU A 65 25.75 -10.97 0.54
C LEU A 65 24.63 -10.43 -0.36
N ARG A 66 24.15 -9.19 -0.13
CA ARG A 66 23.16 -8.53 -1.02
C ARG A 66 23.72 -8.30 -2.42
N PHE A 67 25.00 -7.97 -2.56
CA PHE A 67 25.66 -7.87 -3.86
C PHE A 67 25.69 -9.24 -4.57
N LEU A 68 26.09 -10.31 -3.89
CA LEU A 68 26.07 -11.67 -4.44
C LEU A 68 24.66 -12.09 -4.85
N GLU A 69 23.66 -11.84 -4.01
CA GLU A 69 22.26 -12.15 -4.32
C GLU A 69 21.77 -11.41 -5.58
N LYS A 70 22.18 -10.15 -5.74
CA LYS A 70 21.84 -9.35 -6.94
C LYS A 70 22.45 -9.95 -8.20
N GLU A 71 23.69 -10.41 -8.15
CA GLU A 71 24.36 -11.06 -9.29
C GLU A 71 23.74 -12.45 -9.60
N ILE A 72 23.39 -13.23 -8.58
CA ILE A 72 22.67 -14.52 -8.74
C ILE A 72 21.31 -14.31 -9.41
N LYS A 73 20.55 -13.29 -8.98
CA LYS A 73 19.26 -12.92 -9.56
C LYS A 73 19.41 -12.42 -11.01
N LYS A 74 20.48 -11.68 -11.33
CA LYS A 74 20.79 -11.21 -12.69
C LYS A 74 21.00 -12.37 -13.66
N ASP A 75 21.68 -13.43 -13.23
CA ASP A 75 21.90 -14.66 -14.02
C ASP A 75 20.72 -15.65 -13.96
N ARG A 76 19.59 -15.26 -13.33
CA ARG A 76 18.35 -16.06 -13.21
C ARG A 76 18.56 -17.44 -12.58
N ILE A 77 19.51 -17.55 -11.66
CA ILE A 77 19.78 -18.80 -10.93
C ILE A 77 18.74 -18.92 -9.79
N PRO A 78 18.00 -20.04 -9.71
CA PRO A 78 17.05 -20.25 -8.63
C PRO A 78 17.80 -20.43 -7.31
N ILE A 79 17.43 -19.64 -6.30
CA ILE A 79 17.94 -19.78 -4.94
C ILE A 79 17.17 -20.92 -4.29
N LEU A 80 17.87 -21.95 -3.82
CA LEU A 80 17.24 -23.08 -3.14
C LEU A 80 16.78 -22.65 -1.73
N ASP A 81 15.52 -22.89 -1.39
CA ASP A 81 15.02 -22.74 -0.01
C ASP A 81 15.26 -24.07 0.71
N THR A 82 16.36 -24.17 1.46
CA THR A 82 16.46 -25.19 2.50
C THR A 82 15.56 -24.76 3.66
N SER A 83 14.55 -25.56 4.00
CA SER A 83 13.56 -25.27 5.06
C SER A 83 14.13 -25.32 6.48
N GLU A 84 15.43 -25.59 6.63
CA GLU A 84 16.11 -25.69 7.92
C GLU A 84 16.74 -24.34 8.27
N ASN A 85 16.26 -23.72 9.34
CA ASN A 85 16.91 -22.56 9.94
C ASN A 85 18.17 -23.06 10.66
N PRO A 86 19.39 -22.65 10.25
CA PRO A 86 20.61 -23.05 10.93
C PRO A 86 20.64 -22.45 12.34
N ASP A 87 21.21 -23.18 13.30
CA ASP A 87 21.51 -22.67 14.63
C ASP A 87 22.45 -21.45 14.55
N ALA A 88 22.33 -20.57 15.54
CA ALA A 88 23.20 -19.41 15.65
C ALA A 88 24.68 -19.83 15.73
N PRO A 89 25.55 -19.27 14.87
CA PRO A 89 26.96 -19.66 14.81
C PRO A 89 27.75 -19.11 16.00
N LEU A 90 28.84 -19.79 16.37
CA LEU A 90 29.78 -19.29 17.38
C LEU A 90 30.48 -18.01 16.90
N ALA A 91 30.87 -17.14 17.83
CA ALA A 91 31.53 -15.86 17.52
C ALA A 91 32.82 -16.00 16.67
N ARG A 92 33.51 -17.14 16.75
CA ARG A 92 34.71 -17.43 15.94
C ARG A 92 34.39 -17.65 14.46
N GLU A 93 33.27 -18.33 14.16
CA GLU A 93 32.84 -18.61 12.78
C GLU A 93 32.54 -17.33 12.00
N MET A 94 32.24 -16.22 12.68
CA MET A 94 32.05 -14.92 12.04
C MET A 94 33.29 -14.49 11.23
N ILE A 95 34.49 -14.75 11.74
CA ILE A 95 35.74 -14.38 11.09
C ILE A 95 35.95 -15.23 9.83
N ASP A 96 35.67 -16.53 9.93
CA ASP A 96 35.78 -17.46 8.80
C ASP A 96 34.77 -17.10 7.71
N LEU A 97 33.52 -16.80 8.09
CA LEU A 97 32.48 -16.35 7.17
C LEU A 97 32.89 -15.06 6.47
N GLU A 98 33.41 -14.07 7.19
CA GLU A 98 33.88 -12.83 6.57
C GLU A 98 35.00 -13.07 5.56
N ALA A 99 35.99 -13.89 5.90
CA ALA A 99 37.08 -14.24 5.00
C ALA A 99 36.55 -14.94 3.73
N THR A 100 35.58 -15.83 3.87
CA THR A 100 34.94 -16.48 2.71
C THR A 100 34.15 -15.48 1.86
N PHE A 101 33.41 -14.56 2.47
CA PHE A 101 32.62 -13.57 1.73
C PHE A 101 33.48 -12.52 1.06
N GLU A 102 34.57 -12.11 1.69
CA GLU A 102 35.56 -11.21 1.08
C GLU A 102 36.26 -11.87 -0.09
N LYS A 103 36.65 -13.14 0.05
CA LYS A 103 37.23 -13.91 -1.05
C LYS A 103 36.26 -14.04 -2.23
N LEU A 104 34.99 -14.39 -1.97
CA LEU A 104 33.97 -14.52 -3.01
C LEU A 104 33.62 -13.19 -3.68
N ASP A 105 33.53 -12.10 -2.90
CA ASP A 105 33.27 -10.76 -3.44
C ASP A 105 34.42 -10.30 -4.32
N ASN A 106 35.68 -10.49 -3.89
CA ASN A 106 36.86 -10.15 -4.67
C ASN A 106 36.96 -11.00 -5.95
N GLU A 107 36.78 -12.33 -5.85
CA GLU A 107 36.81 -13.22 -7.02
C GLU A 107 35.73 -12.84 -8.03
N LEU A 108 34.51 -12.54 -7.58
CA LEU A 108 33.43 -12.16 -8.49
C LEU A 108 33.65 -10.78 -9.12
N ARG A 109 34.17 -9.81 -8.35
CA ARG A 109 34.54 -8.48 -8.89
C ARG A 109 35.64 -8.58 -9.95
N GLU A 110 36.67 -9.39 -9.71
CA GLU A 110 37.74 -9.62 -10.67
C GLU A 110 37.22 -10.30 -11.94
N VAL A 111 36.41 -11.35 -11.80
CA VAL A 111 35.79 -12.05 -12.94
C VAL A 111 34.90 -11.10 -13.74
N ASN A 112 34.08 -10.28 -13.08
CA ASN A 112 33.21 -9.31 -13.73
C ASN A 112 34.02 -8.24 -14.49
N MET A 113 35.09 -7.72 -13.88
CA MET A 113 35.97 -6.74 -14.52
C MET A 113 36.69 -7.32 -15.73
N ASN A 114 37.18 -8.57 -15.62
CA ASN A 114 37.81 -9.28 -16.72
C ASN A 114 36.83 -9.58 -17.84
N GLU A 115 35.61 -9.98 -17.53
CA GLU A 115 34.55 -10.21 -18.52
C GLU A 115 34.16 -8.92 -19.24
N GLU A 116 34.03 -7.79 -18.53
CA GLU A 116 33.76 -6.49 -19.15
C GLU A 116 34.89 -6.09 -20.12
N MET A 117 36.15 -6.24 -19.71
CA MET A 117 37.30 -6.00 -20.57
C MET A 117 37.31 -6.93 -21.80
N LEU A 118 37.02 -8.22 -21.64
CA LEU A 118 36.93 -9.19 -22.72
C LEU A 118 35.78 -8.86 -23.68
N LYS A 119 34.60 -8.50 -23.17
CA LYS A 119 33.46 -8.06 -23.98
C LYS A 119 33.78 -6.80 -24.77
N LYS A 120 34.50 -5.84 -24.17
CA LYS A 120 34.96 -4.63 -24.85
C LYS A 120 35.92 -4.96 -26.00
N ASN A 121 36.95 -5.78 -25.75
CA ASN A 121 37.88 -6.21 -26.78
C ASN A 121 37.18 -7.00 -27.90
N PHE A 122 36.21 -7.85 -27.54
CA PHE A 122 35.40 -8.59 -28.49
C PHE A 122 34.56 -7.65 -29.37
N LEU A 123 33.95 -6.61 -28.78
CA LEU A 123 33.21 -5.58 -29.49
C LEU A 123 34.10 -4.83 -30.48
N GLU A 124 35.29 -4.37 -30.05
CA GLU A 124 36.23 -3.62 -30.90
C GLU A 124 36.69 -4.45 -32.11
N LEU A 125 37.01 -5.73 -31.91
CA LEU A 125 37.40 -6.61 -33.01
C LEU A 125 36.23 -6.95 -33.93
N THR A 126 35.01 -7.08 -33.39
CA THR A 126 33.80 -7.30 -34.18
C THR A 126 33.47 -6.09 -35.05
N GLU A 127 33.62 -4.87 -34.51
CA GLU A 127 33.53 -3.63 -35.28
C GLU A 127 34.55 -3.60 -36.42
N LEU A 128 35.80 -3.92 -36.13
CA LEU A 128 36.87 -3.99 -37.13
C LEU A 128 36.58 -5.02 -38.22
N LYS A 129 36.06 -6.21 -37.85
CA LYS A 129 35.63 -7.24 -38.81
C LYS A 129 34.56 -6.72 -39.77
N HIS A 130 33.54 -6.02 -39.26
CA HIS A 130 32.49 -5.44 -40.10
C HIS A 130 33.03 -4.32 -41.00
N ILE A 131 33.94 -3.50 -40.49
CA ILE A 131 34.63 -2.47 -41.29
C ILE A 131 35.34 -3.10 -42.48
N LEU A 132 36.22 -4.08 -42.23
CA LEU A 132 37.03 -4.70 -43.29
C LEU A 132 36.17 -5.36 -44.37
N ARG A 133 35.05 -6.00 -43.97
CA ARG A 133 34.11 -6.63 -44.91
C ARG A 133 33.30 -5.63 -45.74
N LYS A 134 32.86 -4.52 -45.13
CA LYS A 134 32.02 -3.50 -45.80
C LYS A 134 32.84 -2.51 -46.62
N THR A 135 34.04 -2.13 -46.17
CA THR A 135 34.93 -1.24 -46.95
C THR A 135 35.37 -1.86 -48.26
N GLN A 136 35.59 -3.18 -48.32
CA GLN A 136 35.91 -3.85 -49.58
C GLN A 136 34.84 -3.57 -50.66
N ALA A 137 33.56 -3.69 -50.33
CA ALA A 137 32.47 -3.40 -51.26
C ALA A 137 32.45 -1.93 -51.74
N PHE A 138 32.82 -0.98 -50.88
CA PHE A 138 32.86 0.44 -51.24
C PHE A 138 34.01 0.79 -52.20
N PHE A 139 35.18 0.18 -52.02
CA PHE A 139 36.30 0.38 -52.94
C PHE A 139 36.06 -0.30 -54.30
N ASP A 140 35.48 -1.51 -54.30
CA ASP A 140 35.14 -2.25 -55.53
C ASP A 140 34.09 -1.49 -56.39
N GLU A 141 33.12 -0.81 -55.75
CA GLU A 141 32.11 0.01 -56.44
C GLU A 141 32.74 1.27 -57.08
N GLN A 142 33.74 1.88 -56.43
CA GLN A 142 34.43 3.06 -56.94
C GLN A 142 35.36 2.74 -58.11
N GLU A 143 36.06 1.60 -58.09
CA GLU A 143 36.85 1.11 -59.23
C GLU A 143 35.94 0.83 -60.44
N ASN A 144 34.75 0.26 -60.23
CA ASN A 144 33.77 0.03 -61.29
C ASN A 144 33.21 1.34 -61.89
N ILE A 145 32.95 2.37 -61.08
CA ILE A 145 32.50 3.68 -61.56
C ILE A 145 33.59 4.38 -62.38
N GLN A 146 34.85 4.32 -61.94
CA GLN A 146 35.99 4.87 -62.70
C GLN A 146 36.24 4.10 -64.00
N ALA A 147 36.11 2.76 -63.99
CA ALA A 147 36.21 1.93 -65.18
C ALA A 147 35.10 2.26 -66.19
N MET A 148 33.86 2.46 -65.72
CA MET A 148 32.70 2.79 -66.56
C MET A 148 32.79 4.21 -67.15
N GLN A 149 33.30 5.19 -66.40
CA GLN A 149 33.59 6.54 -66.94
C GLN A 149 34.73 6.53 -67.96
N SER A 150 35.73 5.67 -67.81
CA SER A 150 36.83 5.53 -68.78
C SER A 150 36.39 4.88 -70.09
N LEU A 151 35.35 4.02 -70.06
CA LEU A 151 34.77 3.41 -71.26
C LEU A 151 33.90 4.39 -72.06
N HIS A 152 33.20 5.33 -71.41
CA HIS A 152 32.35 6.33 -72.09
C HIS A 152 33.12 7.48 -72.75
N ALA A 153 34.41 7.66 -72.47
CA ALA A 153 35.23 8.70 -73.11
C ALA A 153 35.74 8.32 -74.51
N ASN A 154 35.56 7.07 -74.95
CA ASN A 154 36.23 6.54 -76.15
C ASN A 154 35.31 6.22 -77.34
N ASP A 155 34.00 6.43 -77.25
CA ASP A 155 33.10 6.07 -78.36
C ASP A 155 32.15 7.22 -78.73
N GLY A 156 32.58 8.00 -79.71
CA GLY A 156 31.73 8.94 -80.43
C GLY A 156 31.29 8.33 -81.75
N ASN A 157 30.13 7.69 -81.81
CA ASN A 157 29.13 7.83 -82.88
C ASN A 157 27.96 6.83 -82.81
N LEU A 158 26.77 7.35 -83.15
CA LEU A 158 25.50 6.70 -83.53
C LEU A 158 24.60 6.03 -82.48
N GLY A 159 23.37 6.58 -82.38
CA GLY A 159 22.15 5.77 -82.54
C GLY A 159 21.18 5.70 -81.35
N GLN A 160 20.10 6.49 -81.42
CA GLN A 160 18.93 6.49 -80.53
C GLN A 160 18.21 5.15 -80.41
N VAL A 161 17.81 4.75 -79.18
CA VAL A 161 16.44 4.28 -78.82
C VAL A 161 16.18 4.55 -77.33
N ASN A 162 15.15 5.35 -77.00
CA ASN A 162 14.54 5.51 -75.66
C ASN A 162 13.30 4.58 -75.55
N PRO A 163 12.90 4.09 -74.35
CA PRO A 163 12.02 4.85 -73.42
C PRO A 163 12.35 4.63 -71.92
N ALA A 164 12.50 5.67 -71.09
CA ALA A 164 11.48 6.48 -70.38
C ALA A 164 11.08 5.94 -68.98
N LEU A 165 10.98 6.89 -68.02
CA LEU A 165 10.56 6.86 -66.59
C LEU A 165 11.71 6.60 -65.59
N GLU A 166 12.04 7.44 -64.60
CA GLU A 166 11.38 8.60 -63.97
C GLU A 166 12.40 9.45 -63.17
N TYR A 167 12.07 10.74 -63.02
CA TYR A 167 12.70 11.88 -62.31
C TYR A 167 13.09 11.60 -60.83
N ASP A 168 13.98 12.32 -60.12
CA ASP A 168 14.51 13.69 -60.32
C ASP A 168 15.76 13.98 -59.46
N GLY A 169 16.61 14.95 -59.89
CA GLY A 169 17.52 15.67 -58.98
C GLY A 169 18.92 16.06 -59.49
N GLU A 170 19.08 16.59 -60.70
CA GLU A 170 20.32 17.27 -61.13
C GLU A 170 20.43 18.70 -60.56
N LEU A 171 21.63 19.09 -60.11
CA LEU A 171 22.00 20.50 -59.90
C LEU A 171 22.91 20.95 -61.05
N ILE A 172 22.39 21.93 -61.81
CA ILE A 172 23.07 22.64 -62.91
C ILE A 172 24.22 23.48 -62.33
N VAL A 173 25.44 23.31 -62.84
CA VAL A 173 26.53 24.30 -62.68
C VAL A 173 26.79 24.94 -64.04
N THR A 174 26.27 26.16 -64.22
CA THR A 174 26.69 27.09 -65.26
C THR A 174 28.00 27.75 -64.83
N GLY A 175 29.02 27.73 -65.70
CA GLY A 175 30.23 28.52 -65.54
C GLY A 175 31.44 27.93 -66.27
N ASP A 176 31.80 28.55 -67.39
CA ASP A 176 33.04 28.31 -68.15
C ASP A 176 34.28 28.31 -67.25
N HIS A 177 35.04 27.21 -67.29
CA HIS A 177 36.51 27.16 -67.37
C HIS A 177 36.94 25.68 -67.36
N LYS A 178 37.13 25.12 -68.56
CA LYS A 178 37.87 23.86 -68.74
C LYS A 178 39.37 24.16 -68.71
N GLU A 179 40.03 23.84 -67.61
CA GLU A 179 41.48 23.59 -67.63
C GLU A 179 41.77 22.19 -67.09
N SER A 180 42.61 21.48 -67.85
CA SER A 180 43.02 20.09 -67.67
C SER A 180 43.57 19.79 -66.27
N PHE A 181 42.93 18.85 -65.56
CA PHE A 181 43.51 18.21 -64.37
C PHE A 181 43.69 16.70 -64.62
N GLY A 182 44.71 16.37 -65.40
CA GLY A 182 45.16 14.99 -65.64
C GLY A 182 46.14 14.51 -64.57
N GLY A 183 45.69 14.41 -63.32
CA GLY A 183 46.46 13.82 -62.21
C GLY A 183 45.59 12.87 -61.40
N LYS A 184 46.09 11.68 -61.06
CA LYS A 184 45.44 10.76 -60.11
C LYS A 184 45.12 11.54 -58.82
N LEU A 185 43.84 11.79 -58.57
CA LEU A 185 43.34 12.37 -57.33
C LEU A 185 43.52 11.33 -56.21
N ASN A 186 44.66 11.35 -55.51
CA ASN A 186 44.85 10.58 -54.29
C ASN A 186 44.01 11.22 -53.16
N LEU A 187 42.83 10.66 -52.92
CA LEU A 187 41.95 11.04 -51.81
C LEU A 187 42.36 10.26 -50.56
N ASP A 188 42.70 10.98 -49.49
CA ASP A 188 42.88 10.38 -48.17
C ASP A 188 41.50 9.99 -47.60
N PHE A 189 41.45 8.91 -46.82
CA PHE A 189 40.21 8.48 -46.17
C PHE A 189 40.37 8.16 -44.68
N VAL A 190 39.25 8.22 -43.95
CA VAL A 190 39.12 7.80 -42.56
C VAL A 190 37.93 6.85 -42.45
N VAL A 191 38.13 5.76 -41.72
CA VAL A 191 37.10 4.75 -41.46
C VAL A 191 36.77 4.69 -39.98
N GLY A 192 35.49 4.57 -39.66
CA GLY A 192 35.07 4.39 -38.28
C GLY A 192 33.70 3.75 -38.17
N VAL A 193 33.29 3.50 -36.93
CA VAL A 193 31.96 3.01 -36.57
C VAL A 193 31.28 4.05 -35.70
N ILE A 194 30.01 4.31 -35.96
CA ILE A 194 29.19 5.25 -35.21
C ILE A 194 27.82 4.64 -34.90
N LEU A 195 27.22 5.07 -33.79
CA LEU A 195 25.83 4.72 -33.46
C LEU A 195 24.89 5.24 -34.55
N ARG A 196 23.96 4.38 -35.00
CA ARG A 196 23.04 4.70 -36.09
C ARG A 196 22.17 5.93 -35.81
N GLU A 197 21.85 6.18 -34.54
CA GLU A 197 21.07 7.35 -34.12
C GLU A 197 21.78 8.67 -34.42
N ARG A 198 23.13 8.71 -34.35
CA ARG A 198 23.94 9.93 -34.43
C ARG A 198 24.35 10.31 -35.85
N ILE A 199 24.10 9.45 -36.83
CA ILE A 199 24.50 9.65 -38.23
C ILE A 199 23.95 10.95 -38.85
N PRO A 200 22.65 11.27 -38.75
CA PRO A 200 22.11 12.47 -39.41
C PRO A 200 22.70 13.77 -38.84
N ALA A 201 22.98 13.79 -37.53
CA ALA A 201 23.68 14.90 -36.89
C ALA A 201 25.14 14.99 -37.34
N PHE A 202 25.81 13.85 -37.43
CA PHE A 202 27.20 13.73 -37.88
C PHE A 202 27.39 14.24 -39.32
N GLU A 203 26.54 13.80 -40.24
CA GLU A 203 26.57 14.21 -41.65
C GLU A 203 26.35 15.72 -41.81
N ARG A 204 25.36 16.29 -41.10
CA ARG A 204 25.11 17.74 -41.16
C ARG A 204 26.27 18.56 -40.59
N LEU A 205 26.92 18.10 -39.52
CA LEU A 205 28.08 18.81 -38.98
C LEU A 205 29.29 18.70 -39.92
N LEU A 206 29.52 17.52 -40.48
CA LEU A 206 30.60 17.27 -41.44
C LEU A 206 30.42 18.17 -42.68
N TRP A 207 29.20 18.25 -43.22
CA TRP A 207 28.87 19.10 -44.35
C TRP A 207 29.10 20.59 -44.04
N ARG A 208 28.62 21.08 -42.89
CA ARG A 208 28.75 22.48 -42.47
C ARG A 208 30.20 22.88 -42.19
N ALA A 209 30.95 22.03 -41.48
CA ALA A 209 32.33 22.33 -41.07
C ALA A 209 33.32 22.25 -42.26
N CYS A 210 33.04 21.37 -43.22
CA CYS A 210 33.90 21.15 -44.38
C CYS A 210 33.39 21.81 -45.67
N ARG A 211 32.29 22.57 -45.62
CA ARG A 211 31.68 23.29 -46.75
C ARG A 211 31.42 22.40 -47.99
N GLY A 212 31.03 21.15 -47.77
CA GLY A 212 30.80 20.18 -48.86
C GLY A 212 32.04 19.54 -49.48
N ASN A 213 33.26 19.84 -49.00
CA ASN A 213 34.52 19.30 -49.55
C ASN A 213 34.88 17.88 -49.07
N VAL A 214 33.94 17.18 -48.43
CA VAL A 214 34.16 15.87 -47.81
C VAL A 214 33.04 14.93 -48.22
N PHE A 215 33.40 13.75 -48.70
CA PHE A 215 32.44 12.76 -49.17
C PHE A 215 32.27 11.64 -48.14
N LEU A 216 31.04 11.43 -47.66
CA LEU A 216 30.70 10.41 -46.67
C LEU A 216 29.98 9.25 -47.37
N LYS A 217 30.49 8.04 -47.15
CA LYS A 217 29.83 6.76 -47.46
C LYS A 217 29.51 6.05 -46.15
N GLN A 218 28.34 5.43 -46.07
CA GLN A 218 27.90 4.71 -44.88
C GLN A 218 27.37 3.32 -45.24
N ALA A 219 27.69 2.33 -44.41
CA ALA A 219 27.12 0.99 -44.46
C ALA A 219 26.54 0.62 -43.10
N GLU A 220 25.33 0.12 -43.10
CA GLU A 220 24.69 -0.37 -41.89
C GLU A 220 25.22 -1.76 -41.51
N ILE A 221 25.49 -1.96 -40.21
CA ILE A 221 25.74 -3.29 -39.65
C ILE A 221 24.37 -3.89 -39.32
N THR A 222 24.05 -5.01 -39.94
CA THR A 222 22.75 -5.69 -39.77
C THR A 222 22.60 -6.36 -38.41
N GLU A 223 23.73 -6.80 -37.82
CA GLU A 223 23.78 -7.44 -36.51
C GLU A 223 23.78 -6.35 -35.42
N SER A 224 22.92 -6.49 -34.42
CA SER A 224 22.95 -5.66 -33.23
C SER A 224 24.11 -6.08 -32.33
N LEU A 225 24.93 -5.12 -31.90
CA LEU A 225 26.09 -5.36 -31.03
C LEU A 225 25.70 -5.02 -29.60
N GLU A 226 26.13 -5.83 -28.63
CA GLU A 226 25.92 -5.55 -27.20
C GLU A 226 26.96 -4.51 -26.73
N ASP A 227 26.50 -3.43 -26.10
CA ASP A 227 27.39 -2.48 -25.44
C ASP A 227 27.86 -3.07 -24.08
N PRO A 228 29.18 -3.24 -23.84
CA PRO A 228 29.70 -3.87 -22.63
C PRO A 228 29.33 -3.15 -21.33
N ALA A 229 29.09 -1.84 -21.37
CA ALA A 229 28.80 -1.05 -20.17
C ALA A 229 27.30 -1.07 -19.79
N THR A 230 26.40 -1.14 -20.77
CA THR A 230 24.95 -1.06 -20.52
C THR A 230 24.23 -2.40 -20.72
N GLY A 231 24.83 -3.34 -21.44
CA GLY A 231 24.17 -4.57 -21.88
C GLY A 231 23.08 -4.35 -22.93
N ASP A 232 22.96 -3.13 -23.47
CA ASP A 232 21.95 -2.78 -24.47
C ASP A 232 22.41 -3.24 -25.86
N LEU A 233 21.47 -3.76 -26.64
CA LEU A 233 21.68 -4.09 -28.05
C LEU A 233 21.64 -2.80 -28.87
N VAL A 234 22.82 -2.32 -29.29
CA VAL A 234 22.98 -1.10 -30.07
C VAL A 234 23.20 -1.41 -31.56
N GLN A 235 22.52 -0.63 -32.41
CA GLN A 235 22.76 -0.67 -33.85
C GLN A 235 23.83 0.35 -34.22
N LYS A 236 24.88 -0.14 -34.88
CA LYS A 236 26.00 0.66 -35.35
C LYS A 236 26.10 0.62 -36.87
N SER A 237 26.74 1.64 -37.43
CA SER A 237 26.98 1.76 -38.87
C SER A 237 28.43 2.14 -39.11
N VAL A 238 29.01 1.57 -40.16
CA VAL A 238 30.34 1.90 -40.65
C VAL A 238 30.27 3.17 -41.48
N ILE A 239 31.19 4.09 -41.23
CA ILE A 239 31.37 5.34 -41.98
C ILE A 239 32.74 5.33 -42.65
N LEU A 240 32.77 5.77 -43.90
CA LEU A 240 33.95 5.93 -44.74
C LEU A 240 33.93 7.37 -45.27
N ILE A 241 34.95 8.14 -44.91
CA ILE A 241 35.01 9.57 -45.21
C ILE A 241 36.22 9.85 -46.09
N PHE A 242 35.99 10.39 -47.29
CA PHE A 242 37.03 10.81 -48.21
C PHE A 242 37.22 12.32 -48.14
N PHE A 243 38.47 12.77 -48.10
CA PHE A 243 38.83 14.19 -48.06
C PHE A 243 40.19 14.41 -48.73
N GLN A 244 40.47 15.66 -49.07
CA GLN A 244 41.74 16.06 -49.68
C GLN A 244 42.45 17.09 -48.79
N GLY A 245 43.66 16.75 -48.33
CA GLY A 245 44.51 17.65 -47.54
C GLY A 245 44.49 17.41 -46.02
N GLU A 246 45.62 17.72 -45.39
CA GLU A 246 45.93 17.37 -43.99
C GLU A 246 45.14 18.20 -42.95
N GLN A 247 44.83 19.47 -43.27
CA GLN A 247 44.02 20.32 -42.39
C GLN A 247 42.60 19.77 -42.24
N LEU A 248 41.99 19.24 -43.31
CA LEU A 248 40.68 18.61 -43.27
C LEU A 248 40.71 17.29 -42.49
N LYS A 249 41.77 16.48 -42.64
CA LYS A 249 41.99 15.25 -41.85
C LYS A 249 41.90 15.50 -40.34
N SER A 250 42.58 16.54 -39.86
CA SER A 250 42.58 16.90 -38.43
C SER A 250 41.19 17.36 -37.94
N ARG A 251 40.42 18.07 -38.77
CA ARG A 251 39.06 18.51 -38.45
C ARG A 251 38.07 17.35 -38.45
N VAL A 252 38.15 16.47 -39.45
CA VAL A 252 37.31 15.26 -39.55
C VAL A 252 37.54 14.35 -38.35
N LYS A 253 38.80 14.10 -37.96
CA LYS A 253 39.10 13.30 -36.75
C LYS A 253 38.48 13.90 -35.48
N LYS A 254 38.60 15.22 -35.27
CA LYS A 254 37.97 15.90 -34.12
C LYS A 254 36.45 15.80 -34.12
N ILE A 255 35.82 15.85 -35.31
CA ILE A 255 34.37 15.67 -35.45
C ILE A 255 33.98 14.22 -35.12
N CYS A 256 34.72 13.23 -35.61
CA CYS A 256 34.52 11.82 -35.28
C CYS A 256 34.63 11.56 -33.78
N GLU A 257 35.67 12.10 -33.13
CA GLU A 257 35.85 12.00 -31.67
C GLU A 257 34.71 12.68 -30.90
N GLY A 258 34.27 13.87 -31.35
CA GLY A 258 33.16 14.60 -30.73
C GLY A 258 31.82 13.84 -30.73
N PHE A 259 31.54 13.05 -31.77
CA PHE A 259 30.36 12.19 -31.84
C PHE A 259 30.54 10.80 -31.21
N ARG A 260 31.71 10.53 -30.62
CA ARG A 260 32.14 9.21 -30.10
C ARG A 260 32.13 8.11 -31.18
N ALA A 261 32.57 8.43 -32.39
CA ALA A 261 32.84 7.42 -33.41
C ALA A 261 34.18 6.73 -33.12
N THR A 262 34.20 5.40 -33.15
CA THR A 262 35.43 4.60 -33.00
C THR A 262 36.16 4.55 -34.33
N LEU A 263 37.37 5.11 -34.39
CA LEU A 263 38.20 5.16 -35.60
C LEU A 263 39.12 3.95 -35.66
N TYR A 264 39.18 3.30 -36.82
CA TYR A 264 40.03 2.12 -37.03
C TYR A 264 40.98 2.33 -38.21
N PRO A 265 42.23 1.83 -38.11
CA PRO A 265 43.15 1.84 -39.24
C PRO A 265 42.69 0.82 -40.29
N CYS A 266 42.53 1.26 -41.54
CA CYS A 266 42.19 0.39 -42.65
C CYS A 266 43.28 0.49 -43.73
N PRO A 267 43.96 -0.61 -44.08
CA PRO A 267 44.95 -0.63 -45.17
C PRO A 267 44.36 -0.24 -46.51
N GLU A 268 45.16 0.44 -47.33
CA GLU A 268 44.77 0.89 -48.68
C GLU A 268 44.75 -0.28 -49.67
N THR A 269 45.66 -1.25 -49.52
CA THR A 269 45.74 -2.38 -50.45
C THR A 269 44.72 -3.48 -50.13
N PRO A 270 44.11 -4.10 -51.16
CA PRO A 270 43.12 -5.17 -50.98
C PRO A 270 43.74 -6.49 -50.49
N GLN A 271 45.07 -6.65 -50.59
CA GLN A 271 45.78 -7.83 -50.09
C GLN A 271 46.02 -7.72 -48.59
N GLU A 272 46.59 -6.62 -48.10
CA GLU A 272 46.81 -6.40 -46.65
C GLU A 272 45.50 -6.36 -45.87
N ARG A 273 44.42 -5.84 -46.47
CA ARG A 273 43.08 -5.85 -45.85
C ARG A 273 42.55 -7.27 -45.66
N ARG A 274 42.79 -8.17 -46.61
CA ARG A 274 42.40 -9.59 -46.51
C ARG A 274 43.21 -10.32 -45.45
N GLU A 275 44.52 -10.07 -45.39
CA GLU A 275 45.38 -10.64 -44.35
C GLU A 275 44.97 -10.17 -42.94
N MET A 276 44.70 -8.87 -42.78
CA MET A 276 44.19 -8.31 -41.52
C MET A 276 42.83 -8.89 -41.15
N ALA A 277 41.92 -9.08 -42.11
CA ALA A 277 40.61 -9.67 -41.86
C ALA A 277 40.71 -11.12 -41.36
N ILE A 278 41.59 -11.93 -41.95
CA ILE A 278 41.84 -13.31 -41.51
C ILE A 278 42.42 -13.31 -40.08
N GLY A 279 43.40 -12.45 -39.80
CA GLY A 279 44.00 -12.34 -38.46
C GLY A 279 43.04 -11.81 -37.39
N VAL A 280 42.08 -10.96 -37.75
CA VAL A 280 41.02 -10.51 -36.83
C VAL A 280 40.00 -11.62 -36.58
N MET A 281 39.63 -12.41 -37.58
CA MET A 281 38.70 -13.52 -37.40
C MET A 281 39.24 -14.60 -36.46
N THR A 282 40.52 -14.97 -36.57
CA THR A 282 41.13 -15.96 -35.66
C THR A 282 41.14 -15.45 -34.22
N ARG A 283 41.51 -14.19 -33.98
CA ARG A 283 41.47 -13.57 -32.64
C ARG A 283 40.06 -13.50 -32.05
N ILE A 284 39.04 -13.25 -32.87
CA ILE A 284 37.63 -13.26 -32.42
C ILE A 284 37.23 -14.67 -31.96
N GLU A 285 37.66 -15.70 -32.68
CA GLU A 285 37.38 -17.09 -32.31
C GLU A 285 38.07 -17.46 -31.00
N ASP A 286 39.35 -17.12 -30.84
CA ASP A 286 40.10 -17.31 -29.60
C ASP A 286 39.42 -16.60 -28.42
N LEU A 287 39.06 -15.31 -28.56
CA LEU A 287 38.37 -14.56 -27.51
C LEU A 287 37.00 -15.13 -27.18
N LYS A 288 36.27 -15.66 -28.17
CA LYS A 288 34.97 -16.30 -27.94
C LYS A 288 35.12 -17.55 -27.06
N THR A 289 36.19 -18.33 -27.26
CA THR A 289 36.47 -19.49 -26.38
C THR A 289 36.80 -19.06 -24.95
N VAL A 290 37.63 -18.03 -24.77
CA VAL A 290 37.99 -17.48 -23.44
C VAL A 290 36.78 -16.88 -22.73
N LEU A 291 35.93 -16.14 -23.47
CA LEU A 291 34.71 -15.57 -22.93
C LEU A 291 33.75 -16.66 -22.44
N GLY A 292 33.57 -17.73 -23.22
CA GLY A 292 32.77 -18.89 -22.81
C GLY A 292 33.31 -19.53 -21.53
N GLN A 293 34.62 -19.79 -21.45
CA GLN A 293 35.24 -20.36 -20.24
C GLN A 293 35.10 -19.44 -19.01
N THR A 294 35.20 -18.12 -19.20
CA THR A 294 35.06 -17.12 -18.12
C THR A 294 33.62 -17.08 -17.61
N GLN A 295 32.63 -17.09 -18.53
CA GLN A 295 31.21 -17.14 -18.18
C GLN A 295 30.84 -18.45 -17.48
N ASP A 296 31.38 -19.58 -17.93
CA ASP A 296 31.17 -20.87 -17.28
C ASP A 296 31.78 -20.91 -15.88
N HIS A 297 32.97 -20.31 -15.69
CA HIS A 297 33.57 -20.17 -14.36
C HIS A 297 32.72 -19.31 -13.44
N ARG A 298 32.29 -18.13 -13.92
CA ARG A 298 31.39 -17.23 -13.19
C ARG A 298 30.10 -17.94 -12.78
N HIS A 299 29.47 -18.63 -13.72
CA HIS A 299 28.23 -19.36 -13.49
C HIS A 299 28.42 -20.47 -12.44
N ARG A 300 29.53 -21.23 -12.49
CA ARG A 300 29.83 -22.26 -11.47
C ARG A 300 30.00 -21.66 -10.07
N VAL A 301 30.70 -20.53 -9.94
CA VAL A 301 30.88 -19.83 -8.66
C VAL A 301 29.53 -19.33 -8.13
N LEU A 302 28.72 -18.70 -8.98
CA LEU A 302 27.39 -18.21 -8.61
C LEU A 302 26.45 -19.34 -8.20
N VAL A 303 26.45 -20.48 -8.90
CA VAL A 303 25.66 -21.66 -8.52
C VAL A 303 26.11 -22.25 -7.19
N ALA A 304 27.42 -22.28 -6.92
CA ALA A 304 27.94 -22.71 -5.63
C ALA A 304 27.51 -21.76 -4.49
N ALA A 305 27.56 -20.45 -4.72
CA ALA A 305 27.09 -19.44 -3.76
C ALA A 305 25.57 -19.50 -3.55
N ALA A 306 24.78 -19.69 -4.62
CA ALA A 306 23.33 -19.72 -4.58
C ALA A 306 22.74 -20.84 -3.70
N LYS A 307 23.49 -21.94 -3.50
CA LYS A 307 23.10 -23.02 -2.59
C LYS A 307 23.12 -22.60 -1.12
N ASN A 308 24.07 -21.73 -0.74
CA ASN A 308 24.34 -21.40 0.67
C ASN A 308 23.92 -19.96 1.05
N ILE A 309 23.58 -19.12 0.07
CA ILE A 309 23.30 -17.69 0.28
C ILE A 309 22.25 -17.43 1.37
N ARG A 310 21.18 -18.21 1.42
CA ARG A 310 20.13 -18.07 2.44
C ARG A 310 20.61 -18.42 3.84
N ILE A 311 21.36 -19.52 3.96
CA ILE A 311 21.97 -19.95 5.23
C ILE A 311 22.93 -18.85 5.74
N TRP A 312 23.72 -18.27 4.84
CA TRP A 312 24.63 -17.16 5.17
C TRP A 312 23.89 -15.92 5.62
N PHE A 313 22.80 -15.53 4.96
CA PHE A 313 21.95 -14.42 5.40
C PHE A 313 21.37 -14.67 6.79
N THR A 314 20.81 -15.86 7.04
CA THR A 314 20.25 -16.21 8.35
C THR A 314 21.32 -16.14 9.44
N LYS A 315 22.51 -16.72 9.21
CA LYS A 315 23.63 -16.66 10.15
C LYS A 315 24.07 -15.22 10.45
N VAL A 316 24.28 -14.39 9.42
CA VAL A 316 24.71 -12.99 9.61
C VAL A 316 23.64 -12.18 10.35
N ARG A 317 22.35 -12.38 10.05
CA ARG A 317 21.25 -11.71 10.76
C ARG A 317 21.16 -12.12 12.23
N LYS A 318 21.33 -13.41 12.54
CA LYS A 318 21.41 -13.89 13.92
C LYS A 318 22.60 -13.27 14.67
N ILE A 319 23.80 -13.24 14.06
CA ILE A 319 24.98 -12.60 14.67
C ILE A 319 24.72 -11.11 14.95
N LYS A 320 24.18 -10.39 13.96
CA LYS A 320 23.87 -8.95 14.07
C LYS A 320 22.88 -8.67 15.19
N SER A 321 21.83 -9.48 15.33
CA SER A 321 20.82 -9.29 16.39
C SER A 321 21.37 -9.62 17.79
N ILE A 322 22.29 -10.59 17.91
CA ILE A 322 23.02 -10.85 19.16
C ILE A 322 23.84 -9.62 19.57
N TYR A 323 24.65 -9.05 18.66
CA TYR A 323 25.47 -7.86 18.98
C TYR A 323 24.63 -6.61 19.25
N HIS A 324 23.52 -6.44 18.53
CA HIS A 324 22.55 -5.39 18.84
C HIS A 324 22.01 -5.57 20.26
N THR A 325 21.70 -6.79 20.67
CA THR A 325 21.18 -7.07 22.01
C THR A 325 22.24 -6.85 23.09
N LEU A 326 23.48 -7.28 22.85
CA LEU A 326 24.62 -6.99 23.75
C LEU A 326 24.87 -5.50 23.92
N ASN A 327 24.56 -4.67 22.92
CA ASN A 327 24.66 -3.21 22.99
C ASN A 327 23.60 -2.56 23.91
N LEU A 328 22.56 -3.27 24.32
CA LEU A 328 21.57 -2.81 25.30
C LEU A 328 22.08 -2.99 26.75
N PHE A 329 23.13 -3.80 26.95
CA PHE A 329 23.61 -4.18 28.28
C PHE A 329 24.54 -3.13 28.85
N ASN A 330 24.54 -2.99 30.17
CA ASN A 330 25.50 -2.15 30.86
C ASN A 330 26.77 -2.97 31.14
N LEU A 331 27.94 -2.34 30.99
CA LEU A 331 29.22 -2.96 31.24
C LEU A 331 29.76 -2.51 32.60
N ASP A 332 29.96 -3.46 33.51
CA ASP A 332 30.66 -3.18 34.75
C ASP A 332 32.18 -3.28 34.50
N VAL A 333 32.84 -2.12 34.58
CA VAL A 333 34.29 -1.98 34.36
C VAL A 333 35.08 -2.74 35.42
N THR A 334 34.52 -2.95 36.61
CA THR A 334 35.23 -3.55 37.74
C THR A 334 35.27 -5.08 37.68
N GLN A 335 34.20 -5.73 37.21
CA GLN A 335 34.07 -7.20 37.24
C GLN A 335 34.17 -7.88 35.87
N LYS A 336 34.36 -7.14 34.77
CA LYS A 336 34.30 -7.69 33.39
C LYS A 336 33.01 -8.49 33.13
N CYS A 337 31.93 -8.07 33.77
CA CYS A 337 30.59 -8.64 33.66
C CYS A 337 29.68 -7.68 32.90
N LEU A 338 28.80 -8.23 32.09
CA LEU A 338 27.69 -7.53 31.46
C LEU A 338 26.45 -7.71 32.34
N ILE A 339 25.80 -6.59 32.63
CA ILE A 339 24.55 -6.54 33.36
C ILE A 339 23.45 -6.29 32.33
N ALA A 340 22.48 -7.18 32.29
CA ALA A 340 21.27 -7.00 31.48
C ALA A 340 20.04 -7.02 32.36
N GLU A 341 19.05 -6.22 32.02
CA GLU A 341 17.72 -6.30 32.61
C GLU A 341 16.74 -6.76 31.56
N CYS A 342 15.86 -7.66 31.97
CA CYS A 342 14.87 -8.21 31.07
C CYS A 342 13.54 -8.52 31.75
N TRP A 343 12.50 -8.51 30.94
CA TRP A 343 11.19 -9.02 31.30
C TRP A 343 11.06 -10.46 30.82
N CYS A 344 10.61 -11.33 31.70
CA CYS A 344 10.29 -12.71 31.35
C CYS A 344 9.04 -13.21 32.10
N PRO A 345 8.29 -14.16 31.50
CA PRO A 345 7.17 -14.80 32.19
C PRO A 345 7.65 -15.62 33.40
N VAL A 346 6.97 -15.47 34.53
CA VAL A 346 7.28 -16.21 35.77
C VAL A 346 7.20 -17.73 35.56
N ALA A 347 6.30 -18.18 34.67
CA ALA A 347 6.09 -19.59 34.37
C ALA A 347 7.25 -20.24 33.59
N ASP A 348 8.10 -19.45 32.92
CA ASP A 348 9.16 -19.96 32.04
C ASP A 348 10.58 -19.66 32.56
N LEU A 349 10.70 -19.19 33.82
CA LEU A 349 11.98 -18.90 34.45
C LEU A 349 12.95 -20.09 34.44
N ASP A 350 12.46 -21.30 34.71
CA ASP A 350 13.29 -22.51 34.75
C ASP A 350 13.90 -22.83 33.38
N LYS A 351 13.15 -22.57 32.29
CA LYS A 351 13.63 -22.77 30.92
C LYS A 351 14.74 -21.78 30.58
N ILE A 352 14.59 -20.53 31.01
CA ILE A 352 15.59 -19.47 30.83
C ILE A 352 16.87 -19.84 31.60
N GLN A 353 16.76 -20.30 32.84
CA GLN A 353 17.92 -20.76 33.62
C GLN A 353 18.63 -21.95 32.98
N LEU A 354 17.88 -22.89 32.40
CA LEU A 354 18.45 -24.03 31.68
C LEU A 354 19.21 -23.59 30.42
N ALA A 355 18.65 -22.65 29.64
CA ALA A 355 19.31 -22.08 28.46
C ALA A 355 20.59 -21.33 28.83
N LEU A 356 20.57 -20.55 29.92
CA LEU A 356 21.74 -19.86 30.45
C LEU A 356 22.86 -20.83 30.89
N LYS A 357 22.50 -21.96 31.52
CA LYS A 357 23.45 -23.01 31.87
C LYS A 357 24.09 -23.63 30.63
N ARG A 358 23.29 -23.97 29.61
CA ARG A 358 23.79 -24.50 28.33
C ARG A 358 24.76 -23.53 27.66
N GLY A 359 24.40 -22.26 27.54
CA GLY A 359 25.28 -21.24 26.95
C GLY A 359 26.59 -21.05 27.75
N THR A 360 26.55 -21.24 29.06
CA THR A 360 27.77 -21.20 29.90
C THR A 360 28.64 -22.44 29.65
N GLU A 361 28.05 -23.63 29.59
CA GLU A 361 28.74 -24.90 29.31
C GLU A 361 29.39 -24.91 27.92
N GLU A 362 28.69 -24.42 26.89
CA GLU A 362 29.21 -24.32 25.52
C GLU A 362 30.39 -23.35 25.40
N SER A 363 30.37 -22.26 26.18
CA SER A 363 31.48 -21.30 26.21
C SER A 363 32.72 -21.84 26.94
N GLY A 364 32.59 -22.94 27.70
CA GLY A 364 33.65 -23.47 28.55
C GLY A 364 34.00 -22.58 29.76
N SER A 365 33.14 -21.60 30.09
CA SER A 365 33.36 -20.74 31.24
C SER A 365 33.08 -21.48 32.55
N SER A 366 33.90 -21.21 33.57
CA SER A 366 33.73 -21.77 34.92
C SER A 366 32.75 -20.98 35.79
N VAL A 367 32.42 -19.74 35.42
CA VAL A 367 31.52 -18.88 36.20
C VAL A 367 30.09 -19.06 35.71
N PRO A 368 29.15 -19.50 36.57
CA PRO A 368 27.75 -19.62 36.18
C PRO A 368 27.15 -18.23 35.93
N SER A 369 26.31 -18.13 34.91
CA SER A 369 25.44 -16.97 34.70
C SER A 369 24.39 -16.90 35.82
N ILE A 370 24.20 -15.69 36.36
CA ILE A 370 23.29 -15.46 37.50
C ILE A 370 22.05 -14.73 37.00
N LEU A 371 20.87 -15.32 37.27
CA LEU A 371 19.56 -14.71 37.04
C LEU A 371 18.95 -14.33 38.39
N ASN A 372 18.87 -13.04 38.70
CA ASN A 372 18.26 -12.53 39.92
C ASN A 372 16.89 -11.89 39.63
N ARG A 373 15.89 -12.14 40.48
CA ARG A 373 14.57 -11.51 40.37
C ARG A 373 14.57 -10.17 41.09
N MET A 374 14.16 -9.12 40.39
CA MET A 374 13.98 -7.79 40.96
C MET A 374 12.52 -7.46 41.18
N TYR A 375 12.26 -6.69 42.24
CA TYR A 375 11.00 -6.02 42.45
C TYR A 375 11.08 -4.60 41.88
N THR A 376 10.14 -4.24 41.02
CA THR A 376 10.06 -2.92 40.38
C THR A 376 8.63 -2.39 40.47
N THR A 377 8.50 -1.07 40.47
CA THR A 377 7.22 -0.36 40.41
C THR A 377 6.77 -0.05 38.97
N GLU A 378 7.69 -0.14 38.00
CA GLU A 378 7.39 0.04 36.58
C GLU A 378 6.39 -1.00 36.06
N ALA A 379 5.49 -0.56 35.17
CA ALA A 379 4.50 -1.44 34.56
C ALA A 379 5.19 -2.44 33.62
N PRO A 380 5.00 -3.77 33.83
CA PRO A 380 5.55 -4.80 32.95
C PRO A 380 4.80 -4.88 31.60
N PRO A 381 5.42 -5.51 30.58
CA PRO A 381 4.77 -5.74 29.30
C PRO A 381 3.61 -6.73 29.42
N THR A 382 2.62 -6.56 28.54
CA THR A 382 1.48 -7.47 28.45
C THR A 382 1.77 -8.60 27.48
N TYR A 383 1.67 -9.83 27.97
CA TYR A 383 1.79 -11.05 27.17
C TYR A 383 0.57 -11.95 27.36
N ASN A 384 -0.05 -12.31 26.25
CA ASN A 384 -1.17 -13.25 26.18
C ASN A 384 -0.74 -14.42 25.30
N ARG A 385 -0.73 -15.65 25.83
CA ARG A 385 -0.42 -16.83 25.00
C ARG A 385 -1.55 -17.07 24.02
N THR A 386 -1.25 -16.98 22.73
CA THR A 386 -2.20 -17.23 21.65
C THR A 386 -1.91 -18.58 20.99
N ASN A 387 -2.97 -19.26 20.60
CA ASN A 387 -2.90 -20.44 19.74
C ASN A 387 -3.18 -19.99 18.30
N LYS A 388 -2.95 -20.89 17.32
CA LYS A 388 -3.28 -20.65 15.90
C LYS A 388 -4.73 -20.14 15.67
N PHE A 389 -5.65 -20.52 16.56
CA PHE A 389 -7.05 -20.11 16.53
C PHE A 389 -7.28 -18.71 17.13
N THR A 390 -6.69 -18.41 18.30
CA THR A 390 -6.94 -17.14 19.02
C THR A 390 -6.07 -15.99 18.54
N ALA A 391 -4.96 -16.26 17.85
CA ALA A 391 -4.05 -15.23 17.34
C ALA A 391 -4.74 -14.18 16.46
N GLY A 392 -5.62 -14.61 15.54
CA GLY A 392 -6.35 -13.67 14.68
C GLY A 392 -7.27 -12.72 15.46
N PHE A 393 -7.97 -13.23 16.47
CA PHE A 393 -8.85 -12.42 17.33
C PHE A 393 -8.05 -11.49 18.26
N GLN A 394 -6.93 -11.97 18.80
CA GLN A 394 -6.05 -11.15 19.63
C GLN A 394 -5.49 -9.97 18.84
N ASN A 395 -5.03 -10.19 17.59
CA ASN A 395 -4.52 -9.13 16.73
C ASN A 395 -5.58 -8.04 16.46
N ILE A 396 -6.87 -8.41 16.34
CA ILE A 396 -7.96 -7.42 16.19
C ILE A 396 -8.15 -6.58 17.45
N VAL A 397 -7.98 -7.17 18.63
CA VAL A 397 -8.08 -6.44 19.91
C VAL A 397 -6.86 -5.54 20.11
N ASP A 398 -5.67 -6.06 19.87
CA ASP A 398 -4.40 -5.33 20.03
C ASP A 398 -4.29 -4.16 19.03
N ALA A 399 -4.95 -4.25 17.87
CA ALA A 399 -5.03 -3.15 16.90
C ALA A 399 -5.79 -1.91 17.40
N TYR A 400 -6.71 -2.07 18.37
CA TYR A 400 -7.37 -0.93 19.02
C TYR A 400 -6.47 -0.29 20.08
N GLY A 401 -5.77 -1.12 20.84
CA GLY A 401 -4.82 -0.74 21.89
C GLY A 401 -4.41 -1.98 22.66
N VAL A 402 -3.24 -1.97 23.29
CA VAL A 402 -2.74 -3.14 24.04
C VAL A 402 -3.25 -3.09 25.47
N ALA A 403 -3.68 -4.24 25.99
CA ALA A 403 -4.29 -4.34 27.31
C ALA A 403 -3.29 -3.92 28.40
N SER A 404 -3.78 -3.26 29.44
CA SER A 404 -2.97 -2.97 30.61
C SER A 404 -2.56 -4.27 31.31
N TYR A 405 -1.45 -4.23 32.03
CA TYR A 405 -0.93 -5.41 32.69
C TYR A 405 -1.94 -6.01 33.68
N ARG A 406 -2.21 -7.31 33.55
CA ARG A 406 -3.14 -8.12 34.35
C ARG A 406 -4.61 -7.68 34.26
N GLU A 407 -4.95 -6.87 33.27
CA GLU A 407 -6.32 -6.53 32.90
C GLU A 407 -7.03 -7.75 32.27
N VAL A 408 -8.36 -7.80 32.37
CA VAL A 408 -9.17 -8.81 31.68
C VAL A 408 -9.07 -8.60 30.17
N ASN A 409 -8.66 -9.66 29.47
CA ASN A 409 -8.49 -9.62 28.02
C ASN A 409 -9.87 -9.69 27.30
N PRO A 410 -10.22 -8.70 26.47
CA PRO A 410 -11.44 -8.74 25.67
C PRO A 410 -11.48 -9.90 24.67
N ALA A 411 -10.31 -10.36 24.20
CA ALA A 411 -10.19 -11.29 23.08
C ALA A 411 -10.94 -12.61 23.30
N LEU A 412 -10.98 -13.10 24.55
CA LEU A 412 -11.70 -14.33 24.90
C LEU A 412 -13.18 -14.24 24.54
N TYR A 413 -13.81 -13.09 24.80
CA TYR A 413 -15.22 -12.88 24.53
C TYR A 413 -15.46 -12.55 23.06
N THR A 414 -14.57 -11.77 22.44
CA THR A 414 -14.69 -11.41 21.03
C THR A 414 -14.66 -12.64 20.13
N VAL A 415 -13.99 -13.74 20.51
CA VAL A 415 -14.01 -15.00 19.72
C VAL A 415 -15.43 -15.46 19.36
N ILE A 416 -16.41 -15.27 20.25
CA ILE A 416 -17.80 -15.69 20.04
C ILE A 416 -18.71 -14.49 19.71
N THR A 417 -18.59 -13.40 20.48
CA THR A 417 -19.52 -12.27 20.34
C THR A 417 -19.32 -11.52 19.02
N PHE A 418 -18.08 -11.46 18.50
CA PHE A 418 -17.81 -10.77 17.24
C PHE A 418 -18.45 -11.45 16.04
N PRO A 419 -18.22 -12.77 15.79
CA PRO A 419 -18.91 -13.47 14.72
C PRO A 419 -20.44 -13.49 14.87
N PHE A 420 -20.95 -13.50 16.10
CA PHE A 420 -22.38 -13.49 16.37
C PHE A 420 -23.06 -12.17 16.00
N LEU A 421 -22.47 -11.01 16.37
CA LEU A 421 -23.01 -9.71 15.95
C LEU A 421 -22.92 -9.51 14.43
N PHE A 422 -21.84 -9.98 13.83
CA PHE A 422 -21.71 -10.03 12.37
C PHE A 422 -22.87 -10.81 11.75
N ALA A 423 -23.17 -12.00 12.27
CA ALA A 423 -24.24 -12.87 11.75
C ALA A 423 -25.64 -12.26 11.86
N ILE A 424 -25.91 -11.41 12.86
CA ILE A 424 -27.19 -10.70 12.98
C ILE A 424 -27.36 -9.66 11.86
N MET A 425 -26.28 -8.95 11.51
CA MET A 425 -26.24 -8.02 10.38
C MET A 425 -26.29 -8.78 9.05
N PHE A 426 -25.56 -9.88 8.94
CA PHE A 426 -25.38 -10.68 7.74
C PHE A 426 -26.15 -12.01 7.84
N GLY A 427 -27.45 -11.91 8.09
CA GLY A 427 -28.31 -13.06 8.36
C GLY A 427 -28.96 -13.63 7.11
N ASP A 428 -28.21 -14.35 6.28
CA ASP A 428 -28.73 -15.13 5.15
C ASP A 428 -28.03 -16.50 5.13
N PHE A 429 -28.83 -17.57 5.11
CA PHE A 429 -28.30 -18.94 5.10
C PHE A 429 -27.48 -19.25 3.85
N GLY A 430 -27.88 -18.74 2.68
CA GLY A 430 -27.20 -18.98 1.41
C GLY A 430 -25.84 -18.30 1.36
N HIS A 431 -25.79 -17.01 1.68
CA HIS A 431 -24.53 -16.25 1.72
C HIS A 431 -23.60 -16.76 2.81
N GLY A 432 -24.14 -17.10 4.00
CA GLY A 432 -23.38 -17.70 5.09
C GLY A 432 -22.74 -19.04 4.69
N LEU A 433 -23.43 -19.87 3.90
CA LEU A 433 -22.89 -21.12 3.37
C LEU A 433 -21.72 -20.88 2.40
N ILE A 434 -21.81 -19.88 1.51
CA ILE A 434 -20.70 -19.52 0.61
C ILE A 434 -19.47 -19.09 1.43
N MET A 435 -19.66 -18.21 2.42
CA MET A 435 -18.57 -17.76 3.30
C MET A 435 -17.96 -18.92 4.09
N PHE A 436 -18.79 -19.83 4.61
CA PHE A 436 -18.34 -21.01 5.35
C PHE A 436 -17.50 -21.94 4.48
N LEU A 437 -17.95 -22.24 3.26
CA LEU A 437 -17.22 -23.09 2.32
C LEU A 437 -15.88 -22.46 1.89
N PHE A 438 -15.86 -21.14 1.65
CA PHE A 438 -14.62 -20.42 1.36
C PHE A 438 -13.64 -20.46 2.54
N ALA A 439 -14.13 -20.27 3.77
CA ALA A 439 -13.28 -20.37 4.96
C ALA A 439 -12.74 -21.80 5.18
N LEU A 440 -13.58 -22.82 4.94
CA LEU A 440 -13.17 -24.22 5.02
C LEU A 440 -12.07 -24.52 3.99
N PHE A 441 -12.21 -24.01 2.76
CA PHE A 441 -11.17 -24.09 1.74
C PHE A 441 -9.84 -23.51 2.24
N LEU A 442 -9.83 -22.30 2.81
CA LEU A 442 -8.60 -21.69 3.35
C LEU A 442 -7.95 -22.52 4.48
N ILE A 443 -8.76 -23.15 5.33
CA ILE A 443 -8.27 -23.99 6.43
C ILE A 443 -7.68 -25.30 5.91
N VAL A 444 -8.35 -25.96 4.97
CA VAL A 444 -7.88 -27.25 4.41
C VAL A 444 -6.59 -27.08 3.62
N PHE A 445 -6.48 -26.02 2.81
CA PHE A 445 -5.29 -25.75 2.01
C PHE A 445 -4.15 -25.07 2.79
N ASN A 446 -4.30 -24.84 4.11
CA ASN A 446 -3.33 -24.17 4.98
C ASN A 446 -2.74 -22.87 4.38
N ILE A 447 -3.53 -22.15 3.59
CA ILE A 447 -3.09 -20.87 3.01
C ILE A 447 -2.83 -19.90 4.16
N PHE A 448 -1.70 -19.20 4.10
CA PHE A 448 -1.24 -18.29 5.14
C PHE A 448 -2.11 -17.04 5.16
N PHE A 449 -3.22 -17.13 5.90
CA PHE A 449 -4.13 -16.01 6.15
C PHE A 449 -4.50 -16.00 7.64
N GLY A 450 -4.07 -14.95 8.36
CA GLY A 450 -4.25 -14.82 9.81
C GLY A 450 -5.71 -14.77 10.27
N GLY A 451 -6.65 -14.41 9.38
CA GLY A 451 -8.08 -14.27 9.68
C GLY A 451 -8.95 -15.49 9.36
N ARG A 452 -8.39 -16.63 8.94
CA ARG A 452 -9.19 -17.76 8.40
C ARG A 452 -10.23 -18.33 9.37
N TYR A 453 -9.89 -18.42 10.66
CA TYR A 453 -10.81 -18.92 11.68
C TYR A 453 -11.93 -17.93 12.01
N ILE A 454 -11.71 -16.65 11.76
CA ILE A 454 -12.72 -15.59 11.98
C ILE A 454 -13.81 -15.72 10.91
N ILE A 455 -13.42 -15.84 9.63
CA ILE A 455 -14.36 -16.03 8.53
C ILE A 455 -15.15 -17.34 8.70
N PHE A 456 -14.48 -18.40 9.17
CA PHE A 456 -15.12 -19.68 9.47
C PHE A 456 -16.25 -19.55 10.51
N LEU A 457 -15.98 -18.90 11.65
CA LEU A 457 -17.00 -18.67 12.67
C LEU A 457 -18.11 -17.74 12.18
N MET A 458 -17.76 -16.68 11.43
CA MET A 458 -18.73 -15.75 10.85
C MET A 458 -19.71 -16.47 9.91
N GLY A 459 -19.21 -17.34 9.03
CA GLY A 459 -20.05 -18.15 8.15
C GLY A 459 -20.96 -19.10 8.93
N LEU A 460 -20.42 -19.79 9.95
CA LEU A 460 -21.21 -20.70 10.79
C LEU A 460 -22.33 -19.99 11.58
N PHE A 461 -22.04 -18.83 12.16
CA PHE A 461 -23.06 -18.05 12.86
C PHE A 461 -24.06 -17.40 11.88
N SER A 462 -23.62 -17.00 10.68
CA SER A 462 -24.49 -16.47 9.62
C SER A 462 -25.47 -17.53 9.12
N ILE A 463 -25.04 -18.79 9.00
CA ILE A 463 -25.94 -19.92 8.74
C ILE A 463 -26.97 -20.04 9.87
N TYR A 464 -26.54 -20.00 11.12
CA TYR A 464 -27.45 -20.10 12.26
C TYR A 464 -28.50 -18.97 12.27
N THR A 465 -28.07 -17.71 12.12
CA THR A 465 -28.99 -16.56 12.08
C THR A 465 -29.86 -16.55 10.83
N GLY A 466 -29.36 -17.02 9.70
CA GLY A 466 -30.12 -17.19 8.46
C GLY A 466 -31.29 -18.16 8.61
N ILE A 467 -31.09 -19.27 9.35
CA ILE A 467 -32.18 -20.20 9.67
C ILE A 467 -33.16 -19.56 10.67
N VAL A 468 -32.69 -18.77 11.65
CA VAL A 468 -33.57 -18.03 12.58
C VAL A 468 -34.42 -16.98 11.84
N TYR A 469 -33.86 -16.26 10.89
CA TYR A 469 -34.63 -15.35 10.04
C TYR A 469 -35.47 -16.06 8.98
N ASN A 470 -35.19 -17.35 8.73
CA ASN A 470 -35.79 -18.14 7.66
C ASN A 470 -35.64 -17.46 6.29
N GLU A 471 -34.42 -16.98 5.99
CA GLU A 471 -34.07 -16.33 4.73
C GLU A 471 -32.89 -17.07 4.05
N VAL A 472 -33.12 -17.53 2.82
CA VAL A 472 -32.18 -18.18 1.90
C VAL A 472 -32.25 -17.45 0.56
N TYR A 473 -31.25 -16.63 0.23
CA TYR A 473 -31.26 -15.78 -0.98
C TYR A 473 -32.58 -14.97 -1.10
N ALA A 474 -32.98 -14.32 0.00
CA ALA A 474 -34.25 -13.61 0.18
C ALA A 474 -35.56 -14.44 0.12
N LYS A 475 -35.49 -15.76 -0.06
CA LYS A 475 -36.66 -16.67 -0.01
C LYS A 475 -36.72 -17.45 1.30
N SER A 476 -37.91 -17.88 1.68
CA SER A 476 -38.18 -18.56 2.96
C SER A 476 -38.48 -20.03 2.71
N VAL A 477 -38.06 -20.90 3.63
CA VAL A 477 -38.24 -22.35 3.49
C VAL A 477 -39.36 -22.79 4.42
N ASN A 478 -40.34 -23.51 3.89
CA ASN A 478 -41.44 -24.06 4.68
C ASN A 478 -41.06 -25.45 5.23
N ILE A 479 -40.37 -25.48 6.38
CA ILE A 479 -39.90 -26.73 7.01
C ILE A 479 -40.98 -27.36 7.91
N PHE A 480 -41.63 -26.57 8.77
CA PHE A 480 -42.55 -27.06 9.82
C PHE A 480 -44.05 -26.86 9.53
N GLY A 481 -44.41 -26.31 8.36
CA GLY A 481 -45.77 -25.85 8.09
C GLY A 481 -46.05 -24.45 8.65
N SER A 482 -46.81 -23.63 7.94
CA SER A 482 -47.18 -22.26 8.35
C SER A 482 -48.16 -22.28 9.53
N SER A 483 -47.98 -21.40 10.51
CA SER A 483 -48.94 -21.19 11.60
C SER A 483 -50.11 -20.29 11.19
N TRP A 484 -50.08 -19.75 9.97
CA TRP A 484 -51.15 -18.99 9.35
C TRP A 484 -51.91 -19.84 8.35
N MET A 485 -53.25 -19.86 8.47
CA MET A 485 -54.16 -20.43 7.49
C MET A 485 -55.15 -19.38 7.01
N ILE A 486 -55.59 -19.51 5.77
CA ILE A 486 -56.72 -18.73 5.27
C ILE A 486 -57.97 -19.31 5.95
N SER A 487 -58.74 -18.49 6.67
CA SER A 487 -59.98 -18.93 7.32
C SER A 487 -60.94 -19.51 6.29
N ALA A 488 -61.62 -20.60 6.63
CA ALA A 488 -62.62 -21.25 5.77
C ALA A 488 -63.88 -20.39 5.50
N GLU A 489 -63.99 -19.23 6.14
CA GLU A 489 -65.08 -18.25 5.99
C GLU A 489 -64.88 -17.25 4.83
N VAL A 490 -63.78 -17.34 4.07
CA VAL A 490 -63.55 -16.48 2.91
C VAL A 490 -64.17 -17.13 1.67
N ASP A 491 -65.33 -16.62 1.22
CA ASP A 491 -66.01 -17.07 0.00
C ASP A 491 -65.06 -17.05 -1.22
N ASP A 492 -65.09 -18.10 -2.05
CA ASP A 492 -64.32 -18.20 -3.30
C ASP A 492 -64.57 -17.01 -4.25
N ASN A 493 -65.77 -16.41 -4.17
CA ASN A 493 -66.16 -15.22 -4.93
C ASN A 493 -65.45 -13.93 -4.47
N VAL A 494 -65.02 -13.85 -3.21
CA VAL A 494 -64.21 -12.73 -2.68
C VAL A 494 -62.74 -12.94 -3.04
N LEU A 495 -62.26 -14.18 -3.05
CA LEU A 495 -60.91 -14.55 -3.48
C LEU A 495 -60.64 -14.18 -4.95
N ALA A 496 -61.65 -14.31 -5.82
CA ALA A 496 -61.55 -14.00 -7.24
C ALA A 496 -61.56 -12.49 -7.57
N ASN A 497 -62.13 -11.65 -6.70
CA ASN A 497 -62.38 -10.23 -6.97
C ASN A 497 -61.45 -9.26 -6.23
N VAL A 498 -60.63 -9.74 -5.30
CA VAL A 498 -59.78 -8.89 -4.44
C VAL A 498 -58.30 -9.22 -4.64
N GLU A 499 -57.52 -8.25 -5.11
CA GLU A 499 -56.06 -8.41 -5.34
C GLU A 499 -55.23 -8.58 -4.06
N LYS A 500 -55.73 -8.11 -2.90
CA LYS A 500 -55.03 -8.16 -1.61
C LYS A 500 -55.99 -8.47 -0.46
N ILE A 501 -55.72 -9.56 0.25
CA ILE A 501 -56.53 -10.00 1.40
C ILE A 501 -55.77 -9.69 2.69
N GLN A 502 -56.44 -9.03 3.64
CA GLN A 502 -55.92 -8.85 5.00
C GLN A 502 -56.49 -9.95 5.90
N LEU A 503 -55.61 -10.84 6.37
CA LEU A 503 -55.98 -11.90 7.31
C LEU A 503 -56.21 -11.31 8.71
N ASN A 504 -57.33 -11.67 9.34
CA ASN A 504 -57.60 -11.28 10.72
C ASN A 504 -56.83 -12.23 11.66
N PRO A 505 -55.94 -11.70 12.53
CA PRO A 505 -55.13 -12.53 13.42
C PRO A 505 -55.94 -13.35 14.44
N ASN A 506 -57.21 -13.00 14.71
CA ASN A 506 -58.04 -13.75 15.66
C ASN A 506 -58.58 -15.07 15.06
N THR A 507 -58.84 -15.11 13.75
CA THR A 507 -59.46 -16.27 13.08
C THR A 507 -58.49 -17.05 12.20
N SER A 508 -57.48 -16.38 11.64
CA SER A 508 -56.54 -16.96 10.66
C SER A 508 -55.25 -17.51 11.29
N PHE A 509 -55.03 -17.29 12.59
CA PHE A 509 -53.87 -17.80 13.31
C PHE A 509 -54.25 -19.05 14.12
N ILE A 510 -53.48 -20.14 13.97
CA ILE A 510 -53.79 -21.46 14.56
C ILE A 510 -53.62 -21.49 16.09
N GLY A 511 -53.07 -20.42 16.69
CA GLY A 511 -52.88 -20.30 18.15
C GLY A 511 -51.53 -20.80 18.67
N HIS A 512 -50.70 -21.40 17.81
CA HIS A 512 -49.34 -21.85 18.15
C HIS A 512 -48.28 -21.12 17.31
N ALA A 513 -47.22 -20.64 17.96
CA ALA A 513 -46.09 -19.97 17.30
C ALA A 513 -45.28 -20.97 16.44
N TYR A 514 -44.64 -20.46 15.39
CA TYR A 514 -43.76 -21.26 14.53
C TYR A 514 -42.62 -21.89 15.34
N ALA A 515 -42.33 -23.17 15.11
CA ALA A 515 -41.46 -23.94 15.99
C ALA A 515 -40.01 -23.42 16.06
N TYR A 516 -39.46 -22.89 14.95
CA TYR A 516 -38.09 -22.37 14.91
C TYR A 516 -37.93 -21.26 13.87
N GLY A 517 -37.63 -20.04 14.32
CA GLY A 517 -37.39 -18.89 13.45
C GLY A 517 -38.66 -18.13 13.03
N LEU A 518 -38.59 -17.42 11.91
CA LEU A 518 -39.72 -16.65 11.37
C LEU A 518 -40.63 -17.50 10.48
N ASP A 519 -41.94 -17.26 10.58
CA ASP A 519 -42.94 -17.97 9.80
C ASP A 519 -42.78 -17.66 8.29
N PRO A 520 -42.70 -18.69 7.40
CA PRO A 520 -42.64 -18.51 5.96
C PRO A 520 -43.76 -17.64 5.36
N ALA A 521 -44.94 -17.58 5.98
CA ALA A 521 -46.06 -16.80 5.49
C ALA A 521 -45.73 -15.30 5.31
N TRP A 522 -44.84 -14.77 6.16
CA TRP A 522 -44.42 -13.37 6.11
C TRP A 522 -43.65 -13.01 4.85
N ASN A 523 -43.06 -13.98 4.14
CA ASN A 523 -42.30 -13.67 2.93
C ASN A 523 -43.17 -13.34 1.73
N ILE A 524 -44.40 -13.86 1.70
CA ILE A 524 -45.40 -13.61 0.65
C ILE A 524 -46.22 -12.35 0.97
N ALA A 525 -46.26 -11.95 2.25
CA ALA A 525 -47.10 -10.87 2.72
C ALA A 525 -46.60 -9.47 2.28
N VAL A 526 -47.53 -8.61 1.85
CA VAL A 526 -47.23 -7.21 1.46
C VAL A 526 -46.73 -6.38 2.65
N ASN A 527 -47.16 -6.71 3.86
CA ASN A 527 -46.78 -6.03 5.11
C ASN A 527 -45.54 -6.65 5.81
N LYS A 528 -44.76 -7.50 5.11
CA LYS A 528 -43.50 -8.10 5.61
C LYS A 528 -42.59 -7.07 6.29
N LEU A 529 -42.38 -5.93 5.63
CA LEU A 529 -41.42 -4.91 6.07
C LEU A 529 -41.81 -4.29 7.42
N ASN A 530 -43.10 -4.04 7.65
CA ASN A 530 -43.58 -3.45 8.91
C ASN A 530 -43.36 -4.40 10.10
N PHE A 531 -43.59 -5.70 9.89
CA PHE A 531 -43.35 -6.72 10.90
C PHE A 531 -41.84 -6.91 11.17
N LEU A 532 -41.04 -7.12 10.12
CA LEU A 532 -39.59 -7.33 10.25
C LEU A 532 -38.88 -6.12 10.85
N ASN A 533 -39.28 -4.90 10.49
CA ASN A 533 -38.70 -3.69 11.05
C ASN A 533 -38.92 -3.64 12.57
N SER A 534 -40.15 -3.84 13.04
CA SER A 534 -40.48 -3.86 14.47
C SER A 534 -39.72 -4.96 15.22
N PHE A 535 -39.59 -6.16 14.64
CA PHE A 535 -38.87 -7.29 15.24
C PHE A 535 -37.36 -7.03 15.33
N LYS A 536 -36.70 -6.76 14.19
CA LYS A 536 -35.25 -6.57 14.12
C LYS A 536 -34.79 -5.36 14.93
N MET A 537 -35.55 -4.26 14.93
CA MET A 537 -35.24 -3.08 15.75
C MET A 537 -35.22 -3.44 17.25
N LYS A 538 -36.27 -4.12 17.76
CA LYS A 538 -36.36 -4.53 19.17
C LYS A 538 -35.27 -5.54 19.56
N MET A 539 -34.99 -6.50 18.69
CA MET A 539 -33.91 -7.47 18.88
C MET A 539 -32.55 -6.78 19.01
N SER A 540 -32.26 -5.77 18.17
CA SER A 540 -30.99 -5.02 18.24
C SER A 540 -30.79 -4.31 19.58
N VAL A 541 -31.84 -3.69 20.12
CA VAL A 541 -31.80 -3.00 21.41
C VAL A 541 -31.56 -3.99 22.55
N ILE A 542 -32.27 -5.12 22.55
CA ILE A 542 -32.10 -6.16 23.58
C ILE A 542 -30.64 -6.66 23.60
N ILE A 543 -30.11 -7.05 22.43
CA ILE A 543 -28.75 -7.58 22.32
C ILE A 543 -27.71 -6.53 22.73
N GLY A 544 -27.89 -5.28 22.29
CA GLY A 544 -27.00 -4.18 22.64
C GLY A 544 -26.94 -3.91 24.15
N VAL A 545 -28.10 -3.83 24.81
CA VAL A 545 -28.16 -3.59 26.26
C VAL A 545 -27.53 -4.74 27.05
N PHE A 546 -27.77 -5.99 26.66
CA PHE A 546 -27.12 -7.14 27.31
C PHE A 546 -25.61 -7.15 27.10
N GLN A 547 -25.12 -6.82 25.90
CA GLN A 547 -23.67 -6.75 25.64
C GLN A 547 -22.99 -5.63 26.45
N MET A 548 -23.61 -4.44 26.52
CA MET A 548 -23.06 -3.34 27.33
C MET A 548 -23.09 -3.67 28.82
N LEU A 549 -24.19 -4.26 29.32
CA LEU A 549 -24.29 -4.70 30.72
C LEU A 549 -23.19 -5.71 31.04
N PHE A 550 -22.94 -6.65 30.13
CA PHE A 550 -21.84 -7.60 30.26
C PHE A 550 -20.47 -6.91 30.34
N GLY A 551 -20.23 -5.89 29.51
CA GLY A 551 -19.01 -5.07 29.57
C GLY A 551 -18.80 -4.38 30.92
N VAL A 552 -19.85 -3.78 31.49
CA VAL A 552 -19.77 -3.15 32.83
C VAL A 552 -19.51 -4.19 33.92
N VAL A 553 -20.06 -5.40 33.82
CA VAL A 553 -19.74 -6.51 34.75
C VAL A 553 -18.26 -6.91 34.68
N LEU A 554 -17.61 -6.83 33.52
CA LEU A 554 -16.16 -7.09 33.41
C LEU A 554 -15.32 -6.06 34.17
N SER A 555 -15.77 -4.80 34.25
CA SER A 555 -15.10 -3.77 35.05
C SER A 555 -15.04 -4.13 36.54
N PHE A 556 -16.09 -4.78 37.06
CA PHE A 556 -16.10 -5.27 38.45
C PHE A 556 -15.02 -6.32 38.70
N PHE A 557 -14.81 -7.25 37.77
CA PHE A 557 -13.73 -8.23 37.89
C PHE A 557 -12.34 -7.58 37.84
N ASN A 558 -12.17 -6.47 37.12
CA ASN A 558 -10.95 -5.68 37.15
C ASN A 558 -10.77 -5.02 38.54
N TYR A 559 -11.75 -4.26 39.03
CA TYR A 559 -11.65 -3.58 40.33
C TYR A 559 -11.45 -4.54 41.49
N ARG A 560 -12.10 -5.71 41.46
CA ARG A 560 -11.95 -6.75 42.47
C ARG A 560 -10.54 -7.33 42.50
N PHE A 561 -9.94 -7.53 41.32
CA PHE A 561 -8.59 -8.10 41.18
C PHE A 561 -7.50 -7.11 41.62
N PHE A 562 -7.60 -5.83 41.23
CA PHE A 562 -6.69 -4.78 41.69
C PHE A 562 -6.99 -4.31 43.13
N ASN A 563 -7.93 -4.97 43.83
CA ASN A 563 -8.35 -4.66 45.21
C ASN A 563 -8.77 -3.19 45.44
N ARG A 564 -9.35 -2.54 44.40
CA ARG A 564 -9.79 -1.14 44.46
C ARG A 564 -11.21 -1.03 44.99
N LYS A 565 -11.37 -1.15 46.30
CA LYS A 565 -12.69 -1.11 46.97
C LYS A 565 -13.44 0.20 46.73
N LEU A 566 -12.72 1.33 46.68
CA LEU A 566 -13.31 2.66 46.45
C LEU A 566 -14.04 2.70 45.10
N ASP A 567 -13.38 2.27 44.02
CA ASP A 567 -13.96 2.28 42.66
C ASP A 567 -15.19 1.37 42.54
N ILE A 568 -15.25 0.26 43.29
CA ILE A 568 -16.42 -0.63 43.29
C ILE A 568 -17.66 0.12 43.80
N TYR A 569 -17.54 0.84 44.92
CA TYR A 569 -18.67 1.55 45.51
C TYR A 569 -19.02 2.83 44.76
N THR A 570 -18.02 3.58 44.28
CA THR A 570 -18.25 4.92 43.69
C THR A 570 -18.45 4.90 42.18
N MET A 571 -17.94 3.89 41.46
CA MET A 571 -18.05 3.80 40.00
C MET A 571 -18.99 2.68 39.58
N PHE A 572 -18.64 1.43 39.91
CA PHE A 572 -19.35 0.26 39.39
C PHE A 572 -20.83 0.23 39.79
N ILE A 573 -21.13 0.41 41.08
CA ILE A 573 -22.53 0.36 41.57
C ILE A 573 -23.40 1.44 40.92
N PRO A 574 -23.03 2.74 40.93
CA PRO A 574 -23.81 3.75 40.23
C PRO A 574 -23.95 3.53 38.72
N GLN A 575 -22.89 3.08 38.04
CA GLN A 575 -22.92 2.77 36.61
C GLN A 575 -23.90 1.64 36.27
N MET A 576 -23.88 0.57 37.06
CA MET A 576 -24.79 -0.56 36.91
C MET A 576 -26.24 -0.15 37.20
N LEU A 577 -26.49 0.59 38.28
CA LEU A 577 -27.82 1.08 38.61
C LEU A 577 -28.37 2.00 37.52
N PHE A 578 -27.58 2.95 37.04
CA PHE A 578 -27.96 3.86 35.96
C PHE A 578 -28.39 3.10 34.69
N MET A 579 -27.60 2.13 34.25
CA MET A 579 -27.92 1.29 33.09
C MET A 579 -29.16 0.41 33.30
N CYS A 580 -29.27 -0.21 34.47
CA CYS A 580 -30.40 -1.09 34.80
C CYS A 580 -31.72 -0.33 34.90
N CYS A 581 -31.74 0.86 35.51
CA CYS A 581 -32.95 1.63 35.72
C CYS A 581 -33.58 2.13 34.40
N ILE A 582 -32.77 2.45 33.39
CA ILE A 582 -33.27 3.02 32.12
C ILE A 582 -33.40 1.94 31.05
N PHE A 583 -32.29 1.30 30.68
CA PHE A 583 -32.23 0.48 29.48
C PHE A 583 -32.63 -0.97 29.71
N LEU A 584 -32.25 -1.56 30.84
CA LEU A 584 -32.72 -2.91 31.17
C LEU A 584 -34.24 -2.91 31.40
N TYR A 585 -34.78 -1.86 32.04
CA TYR A 585 -36.22 -1.68 32.15
C TYR A 585 -36.91 -1.58 30.79
N LEU A 586 -36.33 -0.85 29.81
CA LEU A 586 -36.84 -0.83 28.43
C LEU A 586 -36.87 -2.23 27.81
N CYS A 587 -35.82 -3.05 28.00
CA CYS A 587 -35.80 -4.43 27.52
C CYS A 587 -36.91 -5.28 28.17
N ILE A 588 -37.14 -5.12 29.48
CA ILE A 588 -38.22 -5.79 30.20
C ILE A 588 -39.58 -5.38 29.63
N LEU A 589 -39.81 -4.09 29.33
CA LEU A 589 -41.05 -3.62 28.70
C LEU A 589 -41.26 -4.20 27.29
N ILE A 590 -40.19 -4.39 26.51
CA ILE A 590 -40.28 -5.04 25.19
C ILE A 590 -40.76 -6.48 25.33
N ILE A 591 -40.13 -7.25 26.22
CA ILE A 591 -40.49 -8.66 26.46
C ILE A 591 -41.90 -8.74 27.01
N TYR A 592 -42.25 -7.89 27.96
CA TYR A 592 -43.58 -7.81 28.55
C TYR A 592 -44.64 -7.50 27.50
N LYS A 593 -44.37 -6.56 26.58
CA LYS A 593 -45.28 -6.27 25.47
C LYS A 593 -45.48 -7.47 24.54
N TRP A 594 -44.43 -8.25 24.29
CA TRP A 594 -44.54 -9.48 23.48
C TRP A 594 -45.37 -10.57 24.14
N THR A 595 -45.37 -10.65 25.47
CA THR A 595 -46.14 -11.67 26.20
C THR A 595 -47.56 -11.24 26.54
N ALA A 596 -47.81 -9.95 26.78
CA ALA A 596 -49.06 -9.46 27.37
C ALA A 596 -50.18 -9.12 26.38
N PHE A 597 -49.86 -8.74 25.13
CA PHE A 597 -50.86 -8.28 24.16
C PHE A 597 -51.09 -9.31 23.05
N SER A 598 -52.29 -9.92 23.02
CA SER A 598 -52.77 -10.82 21.97
C SER A 598 -53.81 -10.17 21.04
N ALA A 599 -54.18 -10.86 19.96
CA ALA A 599 -55.22 -10.40 19.04
C ALA A 599 -56.61 -10.39 19.68
N ALA A 600 -56.95 -11.43 20.45
CA ALA A 600 -58.15 -11.49 21.27
C ALA A 600 -57.95 -10.81 22.63
N PRO A 601 -59.01 -10.24 23.24
CA PRO A 601 -58.96 -9.83 24.63
C PRO A 601 -58.67 -11.06 25.51
N ALA A 602 -57.65 -10.95 26.36
CA ALA A 602 -57.20 -12.03 27.22
C ALA A 602 -57.10 -11.55 28.67
N ASP A 603 -57.66 -12.34 29.58
CA ASP A 603 -57.49 -12.14 31.02
C ASP A 603 -56.18 -12.80 31.44
N MET A 604 -55.21 -11.99 31.85
CA MET A 604 -53.96 -12.46 32.42
C MET A 604 -53.93 -12.25 33.93
N ALA A 605 -52.97 -12.87 34.62
CA ALA A 605 -52.82 -12.81 36.07
C ALA A 605 -52.71 -11.39 36.67
N VAL A 606 -52.47 -10.36 35.85
CA VAL A 606 -52.24 -8.97 36.26
C VAL A 606 -53.38 -8.01 35.82
N GLY A 607 -54.38 -8.49 35.07
CA GLY A 607 -55.55 -7.70 34.66
C GLY A 607 -56.17 -8.12 33.32
N HIS A 608 -57.28 -7.45 32.97
CA HIS A 608 -57.94 -7.57 31.66
C HIS A 608 -57.15 -6.76 30.62
N TYR A 609 -56.74 -7.37 29.50
CA TYR A 609 -56.04 -6.66 28.43
C TYR A 609 -56.90 -6.59 27.15
N PRO A 610 -57.27 -5.40 26.66
CA PRO A 610 -57.98 -5.26 25.40
C PRO A 610 -57.07 -5.68 24.25
N GLY A 611 -57.66 -6.19 23.17
CA GLY A 611 -56.94 -6.71 22.00
C GLY A 611 -56.02 -5.69 21.30
N SER A 612 -55.44 -6.10 20.18
CA SER A 612 -54.36 -5.37 19.47
C SER A 612 -54.60 -3.89 19.16
N HIS A 613 -55.85 -3.44 19.08
CA HIS A 613 -56.25 -2.05 18.77
C HIS A 613 -55.84 -1.03 19.83
N CYS A 614 -55.61 -1.48 21.07
CA CYS A 614 -55.37 -0.61 22.22
C CYS A 614 -53.93 -0.72 22.75
N ALA A 615 -52.98 -1.34 22.00
CA ALA A 615 -51.63 -1.61 22.50
C ALA A 615 -50.73 -0.36 22.59
N PRO A 616 -50.11 -0.06 23.75
CA PRO A 616 -49.37 1.19 23.97
C PRO A 616 -48.02 1.24 23.23
N SER A 617 -47.57 2.45 22.89
CA SER A 617 -46.27 2.68 22.24
C SER A 617 -45.12 2.69 23.24
N LEU A 618 -44.05 1.93 22.95
CA LEU A 618 -42.85 1.83 23.82
C LEU A 618 -42.05 3.14 23.85
N LEU A 619 -41.89 3.80 22.70
CA LEU A 619 -41.08 5.02 22.58
C LEU A 619 -41.71 6.18 23.36
N ILE A 620 -43.02 6.35 23.21
CA ILE A 620 -43.77 7.39 23.93
C ILE A 620 -43.78 7.10 25.44
N GLY A 621 -43.88 5.82 25.83
CA GLY A 621 -43.71 5.40 27.22
C GLY A 621 -42.35 5.81 27.82
N LEU A 622 -41.26 5.62 27.07
CA LEU A 622 -39.92 6.04 27.51
C LEU A 622 -39.79 7.57 27.62
N ILE A 623 -40.37 8.32 26.69
CA ILE A 623 -40.38 9.81 26.74
C ILE A 623 -41.17 10.28 27.97
N PHE A 624 -42.34 9.72 28.20
CA PHE A 624 -43.19 10.07 29.35
C PHE A 624 -42.56 9.69 30.69
N MET A 625 -41.78 8.61 30.74
CA MET A 625 -40.98 8.24 31.91
C MET A 625 -40.03 9.39 32.32
N PHE A 626 -39.31 10.00 31.37
CA PHE A 626 -38.41 11.13 31.68
C PHE A 626 -39.14 12.47 31.89
N MET A 627 -40.32 12.66 31.30
CA MET A 627 -41.12 13.89 31.45
C MET A 627 -42.04 13.89 32.69
N PHE A 628 -42.05 12.82 33.50
CA PHE A 628 -42.92 12.66 34.67
C PHE A 628 -44.41 12.88 34.39
N GLN A 629 -44.89 12.53 33.19
CA GLN A 629 -46.31 12.67 32.85
C GLN A 629 -47.16 11.57 33.49
N GLN A 630 -48.32 11.94 34.05
CA GLN A 630 -49.23 10.99 34.67
C GLN A 630 -49.94 10.13 33.62
N ARG A 631 -49.98 8.82 33.85
CA ARG A 631 -50.65 7.81 33.02
C ARG A 631 -51.67 7.09 33.87
N ASN A 632 -52.95 7.35 33.66
CA ASN A 632 -54.00 6.68 34.42
C ASN A 632 -54.14 5.23 33.94
N TYR A 633 -54.23 4.30 34.88
CA TYR A 633 -54.60 2.91 34.61
C TYR A 633 -56.12 2.84 34.43
N GLY A 634 -56.57 2.49 33.23
CA GLY A 634 -57.99 2.40 32.90
C GLY A 634 -58.20 2.08 31.42
N PHE A 635 -59.24 1.30 31.14
CA PHE A 635 -59.70 0.96 29.79
C PHE A 635 -60.92 1.82 29.48
N ASP A 636 -60.76 2.82 28.61
CA ASP A 636 -61.89 3.57 28.09
C ASP A 636 -62.25 3.00 26.71
N ASP A 637 -63.33 2.22 26.66
CA ASP A 637 -63.86 1.59 25.44
C ASP A 637 -64.18 2.61 24.34
N SER A 638 -64.37 3.89 24.70
CA SER A 638 -64.75 4.94 23.74
C SER A 638 -63.57 5.62 23.02
N LYS A 639 -62.34 5.54 23.56
CA LYS A 639 -61.15 6.21 22.99
C LYS A 639 -59.96 5.30 22.71
N CYS A 640 -60.00 4.03 23.13
CA CYS A 640 -58.93 3.05 22.92
C CYS A 640 -57.49 3.56 23.17
N VAL A 641 -57.29 4.38 24.21
CA VAL A 641 -55.97 4.83 24.65
C VAL A 641 -55.64 4.13 25.97
N THR A 642 -54.99 2.97 25.90
CA THR A 642 -54.34 2.44 27.11
C THR A 642 -53.06 3.24 27.34
N ASN A 643 -53.03 3.98 28.44
CA ASN A 643 -51.85 4.75 28.79
C ASN A 643 -50.91 3.97 29.70
N ALA A 644 -51.18 2.76 30.21
CA ALA A 644 -50.25 2.02 31.08
C ALA A 644 -50.14 0.53 30.69
N PHE A 645 -48.97 -0.07 30.88
CA PHE A 645 -48.66 -1.48 30.62
C PHE A 645 -49.07 -2.41 31.78
N TYR A 646 -48.87 -1.98 33.03
CA TYR A 646 -49.23 -2.73 34.22
C TYR A 646 -49.68 -1.79 35.36
N PRO A 647 -50.47 -2.29 36.34
CA PRO A 647 -50.91 -1.49 37.48
C PRO A 647 -49.72 -0.94 38.29
N GLY A 648 -49.73 0.36 38.62
CA GLY A 648 -48.66 0.99 39.41
C GLY A 648 -47.41 1.41 38.63
N GLN A 649 -47.39 1.29 37.30
CA GLN A 649 -46.25 1.65 36.44
C GLN A 649 -45.70 3.07 36.70
N VAL A 650 -46.56 4.07 36.87
CA VAL A 650 -46.14 5.47 37.05
C VAL A 650 -45.28 5.63 38.32
N GLY A 651 -45.68 5.01 39.43
CA GLY A 651 -44.92 5.08 40.68
C GLY A 651 -43.57 4.39 40.57
N PHE A 652 -43.51 3.25 39.85
CA PHE A 652 -42.26 2.52 39.63
C PHE A 652 -41.31 3.28 38.69
N GLU A 653 -41.81 3.85 37.59
CA GLU A 653 -41.01 4.66 36.66
C GLU A 653 -40.45 5.91 37.33
N GLN A 654 -41.25 6.61 38.14
CA GLN A 654 -40.80 7.74 38.95
C GLN A 654 -39.65 7.35 39.88
N PHE A 655 -39.79 6.22 40.59
CA PHE A 655 -38.74 5.70 41.45
C PHE A 655 -37.45 5.40 40.67
N LEU A 656 -37.53 4.72 39.53
CA LEU A 656 -36.37 4.38 38.70
C LEU A 656 -35.64 5.63 38.18
N VAL A 657 -36.37 6.65 37.72
CA VAL A 657 -35.77 7.90 37.22
C VAL A 657 -35.08 8.66 38.35
N VAL A 658 -35.70 8.73 39.54
CA VAL A 658 -35.08 9.38 40.72
C VAL A 658 -33.78 8.67 41.09
N VAL A 659 -33.76 7.34 41.12
CA VAL A 659 -32.53 6.56 41.38
C VAL A 659 -31.47 6.84 40.31
N ALA A 660 -31.84 6.86 39.02
CA ALA A 660 -30.90 7.13 37.94
C ALA A 660 -30.30 8.54 38.01
N VAL A 661 -31.11 9.56 38.34
CA VAL A 661 -30.64 10.94 38.51
C VAL A 661 -29.70 11.06 39.71
N LEU A 662 -29.96 10.37 40.82
CA LEU A 662 -29.12 10.39 42.01
C LEU A 662 -27.75 9.72 41.76
N CYS A 663 -27.68 8.74 40.86
CA CYS A 663 -26.42 8.08 40.49
C CYS A 663 -25.37 9.03 39.88
N ALA A 664 -25.79 10.01 39.06
CA ALA A 664 -24.85 10.92 38.39
C ALA A 664 -24.02 11.80 39.37
N PRO A 665 -24.63 12.52 40.33
CA PRO A 665 -23.89 13.24 41.37
C PRO A 665 -23.04 12.32 42.25
N THR A 666 -23.47 11.09 42.51
CA THR A 666 -22.67 10.16 43.32
C THR A 666 -21.37 9.77 42.63
N MET A 667 -21.38 9.53 41.32
CA MET A 667 -20.15 9.24 40.57
C MET A 667 -19.20 10.45 40.54
N LEU A 668 -19.75 11.65 40.36
CA LEU A 668 -18.95 12.86 40.15
C LEU A 668 -18.25 13.33 41.43
N PHE A 669 -18.97 13.39 42.56
CA PHE A 669 -18.46 14.01 43.79
C PHE A 669 -17.88 13.02 44.80
N VAL A 670 -18.40 11.79 44.90
CA VAL A 670 -18.06 10.90 46.02
C VAL A 670 -16.61 10.42 45.94
N LYS A 671 -16.13 10.03 44.76
CA LYS A 671 -14.75 9.53 44.59
C LYS A 671 -13.68 10.59 44.90
N PRO A 672 -13.68 11.79 44.28
CA PRO A 672 -12.70 12.83 44.60
C PRO A 672 -12.77 13.27 46.07
N TYR A 673 -13.98 13.32 46.64
CA TYR A 673 -14.17 13.69 48.04
C TYR A 673 -13.58 12.67 49.02
N LEU A 674 -13.77 11.38 48.76
CA LEU A 674 -13.19 10.32 49.60
C LEU A 674 -11.66 10.33 49.54
N ILE A 675 -11.08 10.49 48.34
CA ILE A 675 -9.63 10.62 48.18
C ILE A 675 -9.09 11.86 48.91
N TYR A 676 -9.76 13.00 48.78
CA TYR A 676 -9.40 14.22 49.52
C TYR A 676 -9.43 14.02 51.04
N ARG A 677 -10.48 13.34 51.55
CA ARG A 677 -10.61 13.03 52.98
C ARG A 677 -9.52 12.08 53.46
N GLU A 678 -9.19 11.05 52.68
CA GLU A 678 -8.09 10.12 53.01
C GLU A 678 -6.74 10.85 53.05
N ARG A 679 -6.43 11.69 52.06
CA ARG A 679 -5.21 12.52 52.06
C ARG A 679 -5.14 13.44 53.28
N LYS A 680 -6.24 14.13 53.61
CA LYS A 680 -6.32 15.02 54.78
C LYS A 680 -6.14 14.27 56.10
N ASN A 681 -6.65 13.05 56.21
CA ASN A 681 -6.48 12.22 57.40
C ASN A 681 -5.04 11.68 57.52
N ARG A 682 -4.42 11.22 56.42
CA ARG A 682 -2.99 10.85 56.42
C ARG A 682 -2.09 12.02 56.82
N LEU A 683 -2.42 13.24 56.40
CA LEU A 683 -1.69 14.44 56.80
C LEU A 683 -1.85 14.78 58.29
N LYS A 684 -2.98 14.41 58.90
CA LYS A 684 -3.22 14.56 60.35
C LYS A 684 -2.52 13.49 61.18
N ASP A 685 -2.43 12.26 60.66
CA ASP A 685 -1.77 11.13 61.35
C ASP A 685 -0.24 11.18 61.22
N GLY A 686 0.31 11.95 60.26
CA GLY A 686 1.75 12.11 60.01
C GLY A 686 2.50 13.08 60.96
N HIS A 687 1.82 13.67 61.95
CA HIS A 687 2.47 14.43 63.02
C HIS A 687 2.27 13.68 64.35
N ILE A 688 3.28 12.94 64.81
CA ILE A 688 3.72 12.76 66.22
C ILE A 688 4.76 11.62 66.26
N ALA A 689 6.04 11.99 66.45
CA ALA A 689 7.04 11.31 67.29
C ALA A 689 8.38 12.08 67.20
N ILE A 690 8.46 13.25 67.84
CA ILE A 690 9.76 13.87 68.17
C ILE A 690 10.15 13.29 69.53
N HIS A 691 11.02 12.28 69.53
CA HIS A 691 11.78 11.96 70.74
C HIS A 691 12.93 12.97 70.81
N ALA A 692 12.80 13.97 71.67
CA ALA A 692 13.91 14.86 72.01
C ALA A 692 14.74 14.16 73.09
N ASP A 693 15.94 13.70 72.72
CA ASP A 693 16.95 13.28 73.69
C ASP A 693 17.82 14.49 74.03
N MET A 694 17.98 14.81 75.31
CA MET A 694 18.33 16.14 75.79
C MET A 694 19.83 16.35 76.08
N ASN A 695 20.74 15.66 75.39
CA ASN A 695 22.19 15.81 75.63
C ASN A 695 23.05 15.48 74.39
N SER A 696 23.38 16.48 73.57
CA SER A 696 24.65 16.67 72.84
C SER A 696 24.44 17.50 71.56
N ASP A 697 25.34 18.45 71.32
CA ASP A 697 25.16 19.67 70.51
C ASP A 697 25.35 19.56 68.97
N ASP A 698 25.19 18.40 68.34
CA ASP A 698 25.24 18.32 66.86
C ASP A 698 24.23 17.29 66.32
N ALA A 699 23.17 17.77 65.68
CA ALA A 699 22.21 16.94 64.96
C ALA A 699 21.80 17.59 63.63
N GLU A 700 22.50 17.23 62.55
CA GLU A 700 21.94 17.34 61.20
C GLU A 700 20.70 16.46 61.10
N ALA A 701 19.58 17.05 60.68
CA ALA A 701 18.34 16.33 60.43
C ALA A 701 18.45 15.45 59.17
N VAL A 702 19.05 14.26 59.31
CA VAL A 702 18.93 13.21 58.30
C VAL A 702 17.53 12.60 58.41
N GLN A 703 16.64 12.98 57.49
CA GLN A 703 15.36 12.29 57.30
C GLN A 703 15.63 10.87 56.77
N ILE A 704 15.81 9.91 57.66
CA ILE A 704 15.72 8.49 57.30
C ILE A 704 14.24 8.16 57.14
N LYS A 705 13.74 8.19 55.90
CA LYS A 705 12.48 7.54 55.53
C LYS A 705 12.71 6.02 55.58
N GLU A 706 12.46 5.40 56.73
CA GLU A 706 12.26 3.96 56.79
C GLU A 706 10.98 3.61 56.00
N LYS A 707 11.15 3.11 54.77
CA LYS A 707 10.09 2.40 54.05
C LYS A 707 9.93 1.01 54.69
N ALA A 708 9.04 0.89 55.67
CA ALA A 708 8.47 -0.40 56.03
C ALA A 708 7.52 -0.89 54.89
N PRO A 709 7.39 -2.21 54.67
CA PRO A 709 6.96 -2.77 53.39
C PRO A 709 5.43 -2.71 53.25
N SER A 710 4.92 -1.73 52.51
CA SER A 710 3.54 -1.76 52.03
C SER A 710 3.44 -2.66 50.81
N SER A 711 2.69 -3.74 50.95
CA SER A 711 2.27 -4.69 49.92
C SER A 711 1.86 -3.98 48.62
N SER A 712 2.75 -4.01 47.64
CA SER A 712 2.62 -3.39 46.33
C SER A 712 1.98 -4.36 45.33
N SER A 713 0.81 -4.01 44.81
CA SER A 713 0.25 -4.67 43.62
C SER A 713 -0.32 -3.65 42.63
N ALA A 714 0.46 -3.45 41.56
CA ALA A 714 0.09 -3.14 40.17
C ALA A 714 -0.57 -1.77 39.85
N GLY A 715 0.27 -0.78 39.56
CA GLY A 715 0.60 -0.38 38.18
C GLY A 715 -0.55 -0.02 37.24
N ALA A 716 -1.03 1.22 37.35
CA ALA A 716 -1.58 2.06 36.26
C ALA A 716 -1.87 3.50 36.74
N HIS A 717 -1.71 3.81 38.03
CA HIS A 717 -2.08 5.11 38.58
C HIS A 717 -1.24 5.53 39.80
N ASP A 718 0.05 5.21 39.84
CA ASP A 718 0.94 5.88 40.81
C ASP A 718 1.08 7.39 40.52
N GLU A 719 0.58 7.87 39.35
CA GLU A 719 0.37 9.30 39.13
C GLU A 719 -0.79 9.88 39.94
N HIS A 720 -1.76 9.07 40.41
CA HIS A 720 -2.90 9.61 41.18
C HIS A 720 -2.55 9.98 42.62
N ASP A 721 -1.39 9.59 43.15
CA ASP A 721 -0.94 10.07 44.46
C ASP A 721 -0.23 11.43 44.35
N ASP A 722 0.40 11.73 43.21
CA ASP A 722 1.06 13.02 42.93
C ASP A 722 0.16 14.04 42.20
N MET A 723 -0.94 13.59 41.55
CA MET A 723 -1.87 14.47 40.86
C MET A 723 -2.58 15.46 41.80
N ASN A 724 -2.79 16.68 41.30
CA ASN A 724 -3.55 17.70 41.98
C ASN A 724 -5.01 17.25 42.13
N ILE A 725 -5.65 17.56 43.26
CA ILE A 725 -7.07 17.24 43.51
C ILE A 725 -7.98 17.84 42.41
N SER A 726 -7.59 18.98 41.84
CA SER A 726 -8.27 19.61 40.71
C SER A 726 -8.25 18.74 39.44
N GLU A 727 -7.11 18.10 39.13
CA GLU A 727 -6.98 17.20 37.98
C GLU A 727 -7.84 15.95 38.16
N ILE A 728 -7.84 15.36 39.36
CA ILE A 728 -8.70 14.22 39.70
C ILE A 728 -10.17 14.58 39.51
N PHE A 729 -10.59 15.78 39.94
CA PHE A 729 -11.95 16.25 39.77
C PHE A 729 -12.33 16.43 38.29
N ILE A 730 -11.43 17.01 37.48
CA ILE A 730 -11.66 17.21 36.04
C ILE A 730 -11.77 15.86 35.32
N ILE A 731 -10.83 14.94 35.53
CA ILE A 731 -10.84 13.61 34.90
C ILE A 731 -12.11 12.85 35.29
N GLN A 732 -12.51 12.91 36.57
CA GLN A 732 -13.73 12.27 37.05
C GLN A 732 -15.00 12.90 36.47
N ALA A 733 -15.04 14.22 36.30
CA ALA A 733 -16.15 14.91 35.66
C ALA A 733 -16.29 14.50 34.19
N ILE A 734 -15.19 14.46 33.44
CA ILE A 734 -15.17 14.00 32.05
C ILE A 734 -15.68 12.56 31.97
N HIS A 735 -15.14 11.65 32.79
CA HIS A 735 -15.57 10.25 32.83
C HIS A 735 -17.08 10.12 33.12
N THR A 736 -17.61 10.91 34.05
CA THR A 736 -19.04 10.83 34.42
C THR A 736 -19.92 11.30 33.27
N ILE A 737 -19.56 12.42 32.62
CA ILE A 737 -20.29 12.97 31.46
C ILE A 737 -20.23 12.00 30.29
N GLU A 738 -19.03 11.50 29.97
CA GLU A 738 -18.81 10.54 28.89
C GLU A 738 -19.59 9.24 29.13
N PHE A 739 -19.60 8.71 30.35
CA PHE A 739 -20.36 7.50 30.66
C PHE A 739 -21.87 7.71 30.48
N CYS A 740 -22.44 8.76 31.09
CA CYS A 740 -23.89 9.01 31.03
C CYS A 740 -24.39 9.28 29.60
N LEU A 741 -23.70 10.14 28.85
CA LEU A 741 -24.03 10.42 27.44
C LEU A 741 -23.74 9.21 26.55
N GLY A 742 -22.63 8.53 26.81
CA GLY A 742 -22.21 7.32 26.12
C GLY A 742 -23.23 6.19 26.25
N CYS A 743 -23.86 5.99 27.42
CA CYS A 743 -24.90 4.98 27.59
C CYS A 743 -26.10 5.17 26.64
N ILE A 744 -26.56 6.41 26.44
CA ILE A 744 -27.64 6.72 25.50
C ILE A 744 -27.16 6.55 24.05
N SER A 745 -26.00 7.13 23.72
CA SER A 745 -25.44 7.09 22.37
C SER A 745 -25.11 5.66 21.92
N HIS A 746 -24.49 4.86 22.78
CA HIS A 746 -24.10 3.48 22.49
C HIS A 746 -25.33 2.60 22.31
N THR A 747 -26.38 2.75 23.13
CA THR A 747 -27.64 2.01 22.94
C THR A 747 -28.29 2.33 21.61
N ALA A 748 -28.32 3.60 21.20
CA ALA A 748 -28.82 3.98 19.88
C ALA A 748 -27.93 3.45 18.74
N SER A 749 -26.61 3.39 18.95
CA SER A 749 -25.63 2.86 17.99
C SER A 749 -25.90 1.40 17.60
N TYR A 750 -26.43 0.58 18.52
CA TYR A 750 -26.82 -0.80 18.24
C TYR A 750 -27.94 -0.96 17.22
N LEU A 751 -28.70 0.11 16.91
CA LEU A 751 -29.67 0.11 15.81
C LEU A 751 -29.03 -0.21 14.44
N ARG A 752 -27.70 -0.09 14.30
CA ARG A 752 -26.97 -0.56 13.12
C ARG A 752 -27.17 -2.05 12.85
N LEU A 753 -27.29 -2.88 13.89
CA LEU A 753 -27.58 -4.31 13.73
C LEU A 753 -28.87 -4.52 12.92
N TRP A 754 -29.89 -3.73 13.24
CA TRP A 754 -31.16 -3.75 12.53
C TRP A 754 -31.05 -3.15 11.12
N ALA A 755 -30.48 -1.94 10.99
CA ALA A 755 -30.43 -1.22 9.73
C ALA A 755 -29.69 -2.02 8.64
N LEU A 756 -28.53 -2.60 8.99
CA LEU A 756 -27.73 -3.37 8.04
C LEU A 756 -28.36 -4.73 7.71
N SER A 757 -28.97 -5.40 8.70
CA SER A 757 -29.73 -6.63 8.47
C SER A 757 -30.95 -6.42 7.58
N LEU A 758 -31.60 -5.26 7.67
CA LEU A 758 -32.71 -4.90 6.79
C LEU A 758 -32.20 -4.57 5.39
N ALA A 759 -31.15 -3.76 5.26
CA ALA A 759 -30.54 -3.43 3.98
C ALA A 759 -30.08 -4.69 3.22
N HIS A 760 -29.40 -5.62 3.90
CA HIS A 760 -28.95 -6.88 3.30
C HIS A 760 -30.11 -7.74 2.78
N ALA A 761 -31.18 -7.89 3.57
CA ALA A 761 -32.37 -8.64 3.17
C ALA A 761 -33.09 -7.99 1.97
N GLN A 762 -33.19 -6.66 1.94
CA GLN A 762 -33.83 -5.93 0.83
C GLN A 762 -32.99 -5.98 -0.44
N LEU A 763 -31.67 -5.78 -0.36
CA LEU A 763 -30.79 -5.83 -1.52
C LEU A 763 -30.79 -7.23 -2.15
N SER A 764 -30.85 -8.27 -1.32
CA SER A 764 -30.98 -9.66 -1.77
C SER A 764 -32.32 -9.92 -2.49
N ASP A 765 -33.44 -9.39 -1.99
CA ASP A 765 -34.75 -9.54 -2.64
C ASP A 765 -34.85 -8.75 -3.95
N VAL A 766 -34.26 -7.56 -4.01
CA VAL A 766 -34.14 -6.76 -5.25
C VAL A 766 -33.29 -7.50 -6.28
N LEU A 767 -32.15 -8.05 -5.89
CA LEU A 767 -31.30 -8.82 -6.81
C LEU A 767 -32.01 -10.06 -7.33
N TRP A 768 -32.73 -10.77 -6.46
CA TRP A 768 -33.56 -11.92 -6.86
C TRP A 768 -34.65 -11.53 -7.85
N SER A 769 -35.42 -10.47 -7.53
CA SER A 769 -36.59 -10.07 -8.32
C SER A 769 -36.23 -9.39 -9.64
N MET A 770 -35.13 -8.62 -9.70
CA MET A 770 -34.70 -7.91 -10.91
C MET A 770 -33.86 -8.78 -11.85
N VAL A 771 -33.10 -9.75 -11.33
CA VAL A 771 -32.19 -10.57 -12.16
C VAL A 771 -32.76 -11.97 -12.34
N LEU A 772 -32.92 -12.73 -11.26
CA LEU A 772 -33.22 -14.16 -11.35
C LEU A 772 -34.67 -14.43 -11.78
N ARG A 773 -35.63 -13.60 -11.38
CA ARG A 773 -37.04 -13.75 -11.80
C ARG A 773 -37.22 -13.66 -13.33
N ILE A 774 -36.43 -12.81 -13.99
CA ILE A 774 -36.48 -12.65 -15.46
C ILE A 774 -36.05 -13.96 -16.15
N ALA A 775 -35.08 -14.68 -15.57
CA ALA A 775 -34.62 -15.95 -16.11
C ALA A 775 -35.76 -16.98 -16.26
N PHE A 776 -36.67 -17.05 -15.28
CA PHE A 776 -37.78 -18.01 -15.30
C PHE A 776 -38.91 -17.66 -16.29
N GLY A 777 -38.86 -16.50 -16.95
CA GLY A 777 -39.84 -16.12 -17.97
C GLY A 777 -39.59 -16.71 -19.36
N PHE A 778 -38.39 -17.19 -19.65
CA PHE A 778 -38.03 -17.69 -20.98
C PHE A 778 -38.32 -19.19 -21.13
N GLN A 779 -39.04 -19.57 -22.19
CA GLN A 779 -39.34 -20.97 -22.53
C GLN A 779 -38.47 -21.46 -23.72
N GLY A 780 -38.17 -22.76 -23.75
CA GLY A 780 -37.45 -23.42 -24.86
C GLY A 780 -35.92 -23.54 -24.67
N TYR A 781 -35.24 -24.17 -25.64
CA TYR A 781 -33.78 -24.45 -25.58
C TYR A 781 -32.91 -23.19 -25.56
N ALA A 782 -33.27 -22.15 -26.32
CA ALA A 782 -32.60 -20.85 -26.25
C ALA A 782 -32.80 -20.18 -24.88
N GLY A 783 -33.97 -20.38 -24.27
CA GLY A 783 -34.26 -19.96 -22.89
C GLY A 783 -33.34 -20.62 -21.87
N ALA A 784 -33.03 -21.91 -22.01
CA ALA A 784 -32.11 -22.60 -21.11
C ALA A 784 -30.68 -22.01 -21.11
N ILE A 785 -30.17 -21.63 -22.28
CA ILE A 785 -28.86 -20.95 -22.40
C ILE A 785 -28.92 -19.56 -21.77
N ALA A 786 -30.00 -18.80 -22.01
CA ALA A 786 -30.19 -17.50 -21.40
C ALA A 786 -30.31 -17.58 -19.86
N VAL A 787 -31.04 -18.56 -19.33
CA VAL A 787 -31.14 -18.85 -17.89
C VAL A 787 -29.76 -19.14 -17.30
N TYR A 788 -28.94 -19.97 -17.95
CA TYR A 788 -27.60 -20.28 -17.47
C TYR A 788 -26.72 -19.02 -17.35
N LEU A 789 -26.71 -18.15 -18.37
CA LEU A 789 -25.95 -16.90 -18.35
C LEU A 789 -26.46 -15.94 -17.27
N ILE A 790 -27.79 -15.82 -17.11
CA ILE A 790 -28.39 -14.94 -16.09
C ILE A 790 -28.12 -15.47 -14.68
N VAL A 791 -28.18 -16.78 -14.45
CA VAL A 791 -27.82 -17.41 -13.17
C VAL A 791 -26.34 -17.19 -12.84
N TRP A 792 -25.46 -17.31 -13.84
CA TRP A 792 -24.04 -17.02 -13.64
C TRP A 792 -23.80 -15.55 -13.28
N ALA A 793 -24.45 -14.62 -13.98
CA ALA A 793 -24.39 -13.20 -13.67
C ALA A 793 -24.96 -12.89 -12.26
N PHE A 794 -26.07 -13.53 -11.88
CA PHE A 794 -26.63 -13.44 -10.54
C PHE A 794 -25.65 -13.94 -9.48
N GLY A 795 -24.99 -15.09 -9.72
CA GLY A 795 -23.97 -15.63 -8.82
C GLY A 795 -22.78 -14.69 -8.65
N MET A 796 -22.27 -14.12 -9.73
CA MET A 796 -21.15 -13.16 -9.70
C MET A 796 -21.52 -11.89 -8.92
N LEU A 797 -22.69 -11.30 -9.19
CA LEU A 797 -23.18 -10.11 -8.49
C LEU A 797 -23.40 -10.38 -6.99
N THR A 798 -23.93 -11.57 -6.66
CA THR A 798 -24.13 -12.00 -5.28
C THR A 798 -22.80 -12.09 -4.54
N VAL A 799 -21.78 -12.71 -5.13
CA VAL A 799 -20.46 -12.85 -4.48
C VAL A 799 -19.78 -11.48 -4.32
N CYS A 800 -19.76 -10.66 -5.37
CA CYS A 800 -19.06 -9.37 -5.34
C CYS A 800 -19.74 -8.34 -4.45
N ILE A 801 -21.06 -8.15 -4.57
CA ILE A 801 -21.79 -7.09 -3.88
C ILE A 801 -22.26 -7.57 -2.51
N LEU A 802 -23.03 -8.67 -2.48
CA LEU A 802 -23.66 -9.13 -1.24
C LEU A 802 -22.67 -9.81 -0.30
N VAL A 803 -21.80 -10.69 -0.78
CA VAL A 803 -20.88 -11.40 0.13
C VAL A 803 -19.65 -10.55 0.47
N LEU A 804 -19.00 -9.94 -0.52
CA LEU A 804 -17.73 -9.26 -0.30
C LEU A 804 -17.92 -7.82 0.22
N MET A 805 -18.64 -6.95 -0.49
CA MET A 805 -18.78 -5.55 -0.08
C MET A 805 -19.66 -5.38 1.17
N GLU A 806 -20.87 -5.95 1.18
CA GLU A 806 -21.78 -5.89 2.33
C GLU A 806 -21.23 -6.70 3.52
N GLY A 807 -20.60 -7.86 3.27
CA GLY A 807 -19.91 -8.62 4.31
C GLY A 807 -18.77 -7.82 4.96
N LEU A 808 -17.96 -7.10 4.18
CA LEU A 808 -16.91 -6.23 4.74
C LEU A 808 -17.50 -5.07 5.55
N SER A 809 -18.59 -4.47 5.09
CA SER A 809 -19.32 -3.42 5.82
C SER A 809 -19.84 -3.93 7.17
N ALA A 810 -20.51 -5.09 7.18
CA ALA A 810 -20.99 -5.75 8.39
C ALA A 810 -19.86 -6.13 9.34
N PHE A 811 -18.72 -6.60 8.81
CA PHE A 811 -17.52 -6.89 9.59
C PHE A 811 -17.00 -5.65 10.33
N LEU A 812 -16.84 -4.52 9.63
CA LEU A 812 -16.36 -3.28 10.23
C LEU A 812 -17.34 -2.70 11.26
N HIS A 813 -18.65 -2.80 11.00
CA HIS A 813 -19.66 -2.36 11.96
C HIS A 813 -19.69 -3.24 13.22
N ALA A 814 -19.57 -4.57 13.08
CA ALA A 814 -19.44 -5.47 14.23
C ALA A 814 -18.17 -5.19 15.03
N LEU A 815 -17.05 -4.85 14.37
CA LEU A 815 -15.78 -4.53 15.00
C LEU A 815 -15.88 -3.20 15.78
N ARG A 816 -16.52 -2.19 15.18
CA ARG A 816 -16.80 -0.92 15.86
C ARG A 816 -17.59 -1.11 17.14
N LEU A 817 -18.66 -1.91 17.11
CA LEU A 817 -19.47 -2.26 18.29
C LEU A 817 -18.63 -2.87 19.42
N HIS A 818 -17.54 -3.57 19.09
CA HIS A 818 -16.63 -4.11 20.10
C HIS A 818 -15.66 -3.07 20.64
N TRP A 819 -15.03 -2.27 19.77
CA TRP A 819 -14.04 -1.27 20.19
C TRP A 819 -14.64 -0.11 20.97
N VAL A 820 -15.76 0.45 20.50
CA VAL A 820 -16.33 1.66 21.11
C VAL A 820 -17.37 1.30 22.17
N GLU A 821 -18.35 0.45 21.85
CA GLU A 821 -19.49 0.22 22.73
C GLU A 821 -19.20 -0.81 23.85
N PHE A 822 -18.42 -1.86 23.56
CA PHE A 822 -18.08 -2.91 24.52
C PHE A 822 -16.80 -2.62 25.33
N GLN A 823 -15.68 -2.33 24.67
CA GLN A 823 -14.38 -2.17 25.32
C GLN A 823 -14.29 -0.90 26.19
N SER A 824 -14.94 0.21 25.80
CA SER A 824 -14.95 1.45 26.60
C SER A 824 -15.44 1.31 28.05
N LYS A 825 -16.12 0.21 28.40
CA LYS A 825 -16.69 -0.01 29.74
C LYS A 825 -15.71 -0.60 30.75
N PHE A 826 -14.68 -1.31 30.30
CA PHE A 826 -13.75 -2.02 31.20
C PHE A 826 -12.31 -2.03 30.73
N TYR A 827 -12.04 -1.70 29.47
CA TYR A 827 -10.75 -1.79 28.82
C TYR A 827 -10.09 -0.42 28.75
N THR A 828 -8.93 -0.29 29.40
CA THR A 828 -8.15 0.95 29.44
C THR A 828 -7.20 1.11 28.27
N GLY A 829 -6.61 0.01 27.77
CA GLY A 829 -5.83 -0.01 26.52
C GLY A 829 -4.50 0.75 26.54
N SER A 830 -3.94 1.05 27.72
CA SER A 830 -2.69 1.83 27.88
C SER A 830 -1.42 0.97 28.06
N GLY A 831 -1.49 -0.32 27.79
CA GLY A 831 -0.35 -1.23 27.93
C GLY A 831 0.63 -1.16 26.75
N TYR A 832 1.75 -1.87 26.87
CA TYR A 832 2.66 -2.14 25.76
C TYR A 832 2.85 -3.65 25.58
N LEU A 833 2.98 -4.07 24.32
CA LEU A 833 3.05 -5.48 23.94
C LEU A 833 4.40 -6.08 24.32
N PHE A 834 4.38 -7.31 24.83
CA PHE A 834 5.59 -8.11 25.02
C PHE A 834 6.19 -8.53 23.68
N THR A 835 7.34 -7.97 23.33
CA THR A 835 8.12 -8.35 22.15
C THR A 835 9.40 -9.06 22.58
N PRO A 836 9.39 -10.40 22.67
CA PRO A 836 10.57 -11.13 23.08
C PRO A 836 11.67 -11.06 22.02
N PHE A 837 12.92 -11.12 22.47
CA PHE A 837 14.07 -11.34 21.62
C PHE A 837 14.07 -12.78 21.10
N SER A 838 13.60 -12.98 19.87
CA SER A 838 13.51 -14.28 19.19
C SER A 838 14.03 -14.18 17.77
N PHE A 839 14.86 -15.13 17.33
CA PHE A 839 15.38 -15.12 15.96
C PHE A 839 14.31 -15.32 14.89
N ASP A 840 13.29 -16.14 15.14
CA ASP A 840 12.22 -16.39 14.16
C ASP A 840 11.47 -15.10 13.81
N VAL A 841 11.12 -14.31 14.82
CA VAL A 841 10.42 -13.02 14.65
C VAL A 841 11.28 -12.04 13.86
N ILE A 842 12.58 -11.98 14.17
CA ILE A 842 13.53 -11.08 13.51
C ILE A 842 13.74 -11.48 12.04
N LEU A 843 13.85 -12.78 11.76
CA LEU A 843 14.02 -13.30 10.41
C LEU A 843 12.75 -13.10 9.56
N GLU A 844 11.56 -13.27 10.16
CA GLU A 844 10.29 -13.01 9.49
C GLU A 844 10.12 -11.52 9.18
N GLN A 845 10.42 -10.63 10.13
CA GLN A 845 10.44 -9.18 9.90
C GLN A 845 11.42 -8.80 8.80
N ALA A 846 12.65 -9.32 8.84
CA ALA A 846 13.65 -9.03 7.82
C ALA A 846 13.26 -9.56 6.44
N ARG A 847 12.60 -10.73 6.36
CA ARG A 847 12.07 -11.26 5.10
C ARG A 847 10.97 -10.37 4.54
N ILE A 848 10.08 -9.88 5.40
CA ILE A 848 9.00 -8.96 5.03
C ILE A 848 9.58 -7.61 4.57
N GLU A 849 10.57 -7.09 5.28
CA GLU A 849 11.31 -5.89 4.87
C GLU A 849 12.02 -6.10 3.55
N ASP A 850 12.67 -7.24 3.31
CA ASP A 850 13.27 -7.58 2.02
C ASP A 850 12.19 -7.63 0.94
N GLU A 851 11.02 -8.23 1.20
CA GLU A 851 9.92 -8.31 0.23
C GLU A 851 9.30 -6.93 -0.07
N TYR A 852 9.20 -6.03 0.92
CA TYR A 852 8.69 -4.66 0.74
C TYR A 852 9.74 -3.68 0.22
N THR A 853 11.04 -3.87 0.52
CA THR A 853 12.17 -3.19 -0.13
C THR A 853 12.52 -3.81 -1.49
N MET A 854 11.91 -4.96 -1.80
CA MET A 854 11.74 -5.52 -3.13
C MET A 854 10.35 -5.17 -3.72
N PRO A 855 9.98 -3.89 -3.96
CA PRO A 855 9.37 -3.65 -5.25
C PRO A 855 10.43 -4.06 -6.27
N MET A 856 10.18 -5.21 -6.91
CA MET A 856 10.64 -5.60 -8.24
C MET A 856 11.53 -4.54 -8.91
N ILE A 857 12.71 -4.88 -9.43
CA ILE A 857 12.80 -5.57 -10.74
C ILE A 857 11.88 -4.91 -11.80
N LEU A 858 11.65 -3.61 -11.72
CA LEU A 858 11.70 -2.73 -12.86
C LEU A 858 13.10 -2.12 -12.80
N GLY A 859 13.93 -2.39 -13.80
CA GLY A 859 15.24 -1.76 -13.92
C GLY A 859 15.13 -0.25 -13.73
N THR A 860 16.20 0.37 -13.26
CA THR A 860 16.27 1.83 -13.06
C THR A 860 15.59 2.55 -14.23
N GLN A 861 14.42 3.16 -13.99
CA GLN A 861 13.63 3.75 -15.07
C GLN A 861 14.37 5.00 -15.52
N LYS A 862 14.73 5.04 -16.81
CA LYS A 862 15.47 6.16 -17.42
C LYS A 862 14.48 7.18 -17.96
N TRP A 863 14.65 8.44 -17.58
CA TRP A 863 13.80 9.56 -18.00
C TRP A 863 14.59 10.49 -18.93
N TYR A 864 13.98 10.91 -20.04
CA TYR A 864 14.60 11.78 -21.06
C TYR A 864 13.72 13.03 -21.34
N PRO A 865 13.47 13.89 -20.33
CA PRO A 865 12.53 15.01 -20.42
C PRO A 865 12.92 16.09 -21.45
N THR A 866 14.22 16.36 -21.63
CA THR A 866 14.69 17.47 -22.48
C THR A 866 14.93 17.06 -23.95
N ARG A 867 14.85 15.77 -24.27
CA ARG A 867 15.28 15.23 -25.58
C ARG A 867 14.57 15.85 -26.80
N PRO A 868 13.24 16.12 -26.80
CA PRO A 868 12.57 16.72 -27.96
C PRO A 868 12.88 18.21 -28.16
N PHE A 869 13.38 18.89 -27.12
CA PHE A 869 13.70 20.31 -27.20
C PHE A 869 15.07 20.57 -27.86
N VAL A 870 15.98 19.60 -27.76
CA VAL A 870 17.37 19.70 -28.25
C VAL A 870 17.45 19.38 -29.74
N ASP A 871 17.97 20.30 -30.55
CA ASP A 871 18.13 20.12 -32.01
C ASP A 871 19.46 19.44 -32.38
N LYS A 872 19.70 18.24 -31.81
CA LYS A 872 20.93 17.45 -32.04
C LYS A 872 20.73 16.28 -33.00
N GLY A 873 19.78 16.32 -33.93
CA GLY A 873 19.72 15.36 -35.05
C GLY A 873 19.68 13.86 -34.75
N ASP A 874 19.55 13.46 -33.48
CA ASP A 874 19.20 12.11 -33.08
C ASP A 874 17.77 11.82 -33.56
N LYS A 875 17.51 10.59 -34.01
CA LYS A 875 16.14 10.16 -34.31
C LYS A 875 15.28 10.36 -33.06
N ILE A 876 14.35 11.31 -33.11
CA ILE A 876 13.39 11.53 -32.04
C ILE A 876 12.58 10.24 -31.91
N GLN A 877 12.63 9.60 -30.74
CA GLN A 877 11.87 8.39 -30.48
C GLN A 877 10.38 8.69 -30.66
N PRO A 878 9.57 7.74 -31.17
CA PRO A 878 8.16 7.98 -31.41
C PRO A 878 7.49 8.37 -30.09
N PHE A 879 7.00 9.62 -30.03
CA PHE A 879 6.28 10.16 -28.89
C PHE A 879 4.89 10.62 -29.33
N GLY A 880 3.96 10.52 -28.40
CA GLY A 880 2.60 11.03 -28.56
C GLY A 880 2.51 12.47 -28.09
N LEU A 881 1.78 13.30 -28.82
CA LEU A 881 1.54 14.71 -28.48
C LEU A 881 0.06 14.91 -28.17
N ILE A 882 -0.23 15.37 -26.95
CA ILE A 882 -1.56 15.75 -26.52
C ILE A 882 -1.59 17.26 -26.32
N ILE A 883 -2.55 17.95 -26.92
CA ILE A 883 -2.79 19.37 -26.66
C ILE A 883 -4.05 19.51 -25.82
N LEU A 884 -3.90 20.12 -24.65
CA LEU A 884 -4.99 20.47 -23.74
C LEU A 884 -5.36 21.95 -23.86
N ASN A 885 -6.50 22.30 -23.27
CA ASN A 885 -6.96 23.68 -23.21
C ASN A 885 -5.95 24.56 -22.45
N GLY A 886 -5.45 25.62 -23.08
CA GLY A 886 -4.48 26.53 -22.48
C GLY A 886 -4.12 27.73 -23.38
N ASP A 887 -3.73 28.84 -22.76
CA ASP A 887 -3.50 30.12 -23.43
C ASP A 887 -2.13 30.15 -24.14
N VAL A 888 -2.06 29.69 -25.40
CA VAL A 888 -0.85 29.74 -26.24
C VAL A 888 -0.80 31.03 -27.07
N LYS A 889 -0.93 32.18 -26.40
CA LYS A 889 -1.03 33.51 -27.05
C LYS A 889 0.31 34.09 -27.55
N CYS A 890 1.46 33.53 -27.14
CA CYS A 890 2.78 34.11 -27.45
C CYS A 890 3.36 33.55 -28.77
N SER A 891 3.82 34.44 -29.67
CA SER A 891 4.31 34.10 -31.02
C SER A 891 5.49 33.11 -31.03
N CYS A 892 6.44 33.26 -30.09
CA CYS A 892 7.61 32.38 -29.97
C CYS A 892 7.23 30.91 -29.68
N ARG A 893 6.11 30.68 -28.99
CA ARG A 893 5.63 29.34 -28.60
C ARG A 893 4.91 28.61 -29.72
N ARG A 894 4.31 29.36 -30.66
CA ARG A 894 3.68 28.78 -31.86
C ARG A 894 4.70 28.01 -32.69
N ASN A 895 5.93 28.50 -32.80
CA ASN A 895 6.98 27.84 -33.57
C ASN A 895 7.48 26.54 -32.90
N THR A 896 7.61 26.53 -31.58
CA THR A 896 7.98 25.31 -30.84
C THR A 896 6.87 24.25 -30.91
N VAL A 897 5.61 24.63 -30.74
CA VAL A 897 4.47 23.71 -30.89
C VAL A 897 4.40 23.16 -32.33
N LYS A 898 4.61 24.00 -33.36
CA LYS A 898 4.73 23.54 -34.76
C LYS A 898 5.86 22.53 -34.96
N ARG A 899 7.01 22.73 -34.28
CA ARG A 899 8.15 21.79 -34.34
C ARG A 899 7.80 20.45 -33.69
N PHE A 900 7.21 20.47 -32.49
CA PHE A 900 6.73 19.27 -31.80
C PHE A 900 5.66 18.54 -32.61
N TRP A 901 4.77 19.29 -33.24
CA TRP A 901 3.71 18.76 -34.10
C TRP A 901 4.25 17.99 -35.30
N LYS A 902 5.30 18.50 -35.97
CA LYS A 902 5.98 17.79 -37.07
C LYS A 902 6.70 16.52 -36.61
N ALA A 903 7.17 16.49 -35.36
CA ALA A 903 7.98 15.40 -34.81
C ALA A 903 7.14 14.30 -34.11
N ALA A 904 5.88 14.58 -33.77
CA ALA A 904 5.01 13.66 -33.05
C ALA A 904 4.52 12.52 -33.95
N ALA A 905 4.45 11.30 -33.41
CA ALA A 905 3.97 10.11 -34.12
C ALA A 905 2.45 10.00 -34.11
N ILE A 906 1.81 10.45 -33.02
CA ILE A 906 0.35 10.50 -32.84
C ILE A 906 0.01 11.86 -32.24
N LYS A 907 -0.98 12.55 -32.81
CA LYS A 907 -1.42 13.89 -32.40
C LYS A 907 -2.87 13.85 -31.96
N ILE A 908 -3.12 14.17 -30.69
CA ILE A 908 -4.47 14.28 -30.12
C ILE A 908 -4.72 15.70 -29.64
N ALA A 909 -5.85 16.26 -30.05
CA ALA A 909 -6.36 17.52 -29.52
C ALA A 909 -7.54 17.23 -28.59
N ALA A 910 -7.48 17.74 -27.36
CA ALA A 910 -8.63 17.78 -26.49
C ALA A 910 -9.64 18.83 -26.99
N ASP A 911 -10.91 18.68 -26.59
CA ASP A 911 -12.05 19.51 -27.01
C ASP A 911 -11.72 21.01 -27.24
N GLY A 912 -11.51 21.78 -26.17
CA GLY A 912 -11.17 23.21 -26.25
C GLY A 912 -9.82 23.53 -26.90
N ALA A 913 -8.89 22.57 -26.98
CA ALA A 913 -7.62 22.76 -27.67
C ALA A 913 -7.77 22.78 -29.21
N SER A 914 -8.84 22.19 -29.73
CA SER A 914 -9.11 22.14 -31.17
C SER A 914 -9.42 23.55 -31.72
N ASN A 915 -10.10 24.40 -30.95
CA ASN A 915 -10.32 25.81 -31.33
C ASN A 915 -9.01 26.58 -31.45
N LEU A 916 -8.09 26.36 -30.51
CA LEU A 916 -6.77 26.98 -30.53
C LEU A 916 -5.98 26.53 -31.77
N LEU A 917 -6.03 25.25 -32.14
CA LEU A 917 -5.38 24.74 -33.35
C LEU A 917 -5.99 25.34 -34.62
N TYR A 918 -7.30 25.55 -34.63
CA TYR A 918 -8.00 26.20 -35.74
C TYR A 918 -7.51 27.65 -35.92
N GLU A 919 -7.40 28.43 -34.84
CA GLU A 919 -6.84 29.79 -34.88
C GLU A 919 -5.36 29.83 -35.29
N MET A 920 -4.59 28.78 -35.00
CA MET A 920 -3.18 28.68 -35.39
C MET A 920 -2.96 28.23 -36.84
N THR A 921 -4.01 27.73 -37.49
CA THR A 921 -3.96 27.29 -38.88
C THR A 921 -3.95 28.51 -39.80
N SER A 922 -3.01 28.54 -40.75
CA SER A 922 -2.86 29.62 -41.75
C SER A 922 -2.75 28.99 -43.13
N ASP A 923 -3.07 29.72 -44.21
CA ASP A 923 -3.14 29.21 -45.59
C ASP A 923 -1.86 28.49 -46.11
N LYS A 924 -0.72 28.60 -45.41
CA LYS A 924 0.55 27.93 -45.76
C LYS A 924 0.92 26.73 -44.86
N PHE A 925 0.22 26.48 -43.75
CA PHE A 925 0.58 25.43 -42.80
C PHE A 925 -0.66 24.90 -42.05
N SER A 926 -1.07 23.66 -42.35
CA SER A 926 -2.22 22.99 -41.71
C SER A 926 -1.79 22.16 -40.49
N LEU A 927 -2.37 22.46 -39.33
CA LEU A 927 -2.16 21.71 -38.08
C LEU A 927 -3.35 20.78 -37.84
N CYS A 928 -3.43 19.70 -38.60
CA CYS A 928 -4.54 18.74 -38.50
C CYS A 928 -4.24 17.65 -37.44
N PRO A 929 -5.06 17.51 -36.37
CA PRO A 929 -4.91 16.46 -35.37
C PRO A 929 -5.32 15.10 -35.96
N ASP A 930 -4.76 14.01 -35.46
CA ASP A 930 -5.22 12.67 -35.90
C ASP A 930 -6.56 12.33 -35.23
N VAL A 931 -6.72 12.73 -33.96
CA VAL A 931 -7.96 12.55 -33.19
C VAL A 931 -8.33 13.82 -32.42
N MET A 932 -9.62 14.16 -32.44
CA MET A 932 -10.24 15.12 -31.52
C MET A 932 -10.99 14.35 -30.44
N CYS A 933 -10.64 14.55 -29.17
CA CYS A 933 -11.16 13.77 -28.03
C CYS A 933 -11.76 14.68 -26.95
N GLY A 934 -12.92 14.28 -26.41
CA GLY A 934 -13.58 14.99 -25.31
C GLY A 934 -15.07 14.72 -25.25
N ASP A 935 -15.79 15.51 -24.44
CA ASP A 935 -17.26 15.60 -24.43
C ASP A 935 -17.82 16.47 -25.57
N LEU A 936 -16.98 17.27 -26.23
CA LEU A 936 -17.28 18.09 -27.42
C LEU A 936 -18.27 19.23 -27.15
N ASP A 937 -18.26 19.77 -25.93
CA ASP A 937 -19.07 20.92 -25.53
C ASP A 937 -18.33 22.26 -25.70
N SER A 938 -17.02 22.22 -25.84
CA SER A 938 -16.13 23.38 -25.87
C SER A 938 -15.58 23.70 -27.26
N ILE A 939 -15.64 22.78 -28.22
CA ILE A 939 -15.24 22.98 -29.62
C ILE A 939 -16.28 23.78 -30.41
N SER A 940 -15.84 24.71 -31.26
CA SER A 940 -16.71 25.40 -32.20
C SER A 940 -17.11 24.49 -33.36
N ASP A 941 -18.36 24.61 -33.83
CA ASP A 941 -18.84 23.82 -34.96
C ASP A 941 -18.01 24.05 -36.23
N GLU A 942 -17.45 25.26 -36.42
CA GLU A 942 -16.55 25.60 -37.52
C GLU A 942 -15.22 24.82 -37.45
N ALA A 943 -14.57 24.79 -36.29
CA ALA A 943 -13.32 24.05 -36.09
C ALA A 943 -13.54 22.53 -36.25
N ARG A 944 -14.65 22.02 -35.71
CA ARG A 944 -15.04 20.60 -35.80
C ARG A 944 -15.22 20.17 -37.25
N MET A 945 -16.03 20.91 -38.02
CA MET A 945 -16.26 20.59 -39.44
C MET A 945 -14.99 20.73 -40.28
N HIS A 946 -14.15 21.73 -40.00
CA HIS A 946 -12.90 21.95 -40.70
C HIS A 946 -11.92 20.76 -40.55
N PHE A 947 -11.68 20.30 -39.32
CA PHE A 947 -10.77 19.16 -39.09
C PHE A 947 -11.37 17.82 -39.52
N GLN A 948 -12.69 17.64 -39.42
CA GLN A 948 -13.36 16.45 -39.94
C GLN A 948 -13.24 16.36 -41.48
N ALA A 949 -13.32 17.50 -42.19
CA ALA A 949 -13.08 17.55 -43.63
C ALA A 949 -11.61 17.24 -44.01
N MET A 950 -10.66 17.50 -43.11
CA MET A 950 -9.24 17.16 -43.28
C MET A 950 -8.89 15.72 -42.85
N GLY A 951 -9.86 14.94 -42.36
CA GLY A 951 -9.70 13.53 -42.05
C GLY A 951 -9.40 13.19 -40.58
N SER A 952 -9.60 14.10 -39.63
CA SER A 952 -9.47 13.81 -38.18
C SER A 952 -10.60 12.92 -37.67
N GLU A 953 -10.28 11.90 -36.87
CA GLU A 953 -11.28 11.06 -36.19
C GLU A 953 -11.85 11.80 -34.97
N VAL A 954 -13.17 11.79 -34.81
CA VAL A 954 -13.86 12.46 -33.70
C VAL A 954 -14.33 11.42 -32.69
N VAL A 955 -13.72 11.42 -31.50
CA VAL A 955 -14.02 10.45 -30.43
C VAL A 955 -14.74 11.18 -29.30
N GLN A 956 -16.07 11.03 -29.24
CA GLN A 956 -16.90 11.62 -28.21
C GLN A 956 -17.03 10.66 -27.01
N ILE A 957 -16.57 11.10 -25.84
CA ILE A 957 -16.63 10.35 -24.58
C ILE A 957 -17.40 11.19 -23.56
N ALA A 958 -18.67 10.86 -23.35
CA ALA A 958 -19.62 11.61 -22.50
C ALA A 958 -19.40 11.48 -20.98
N SER A 959 -18.29 10.86 -20.55
CA SER A 959 -18.02 10.66 -19.11
C SER A 959 -17.59 11.97 -18.45
N GLN A 960 -18.37 12.45 -17.48
CA GLN A 960 -18.04 13.62 -16.67
C GLN A 960 -17.12 13.30 -15.47
N ALA A 961 -16.94 12.02 -15.14
CA ALA A 961 -16.16 11.59 -13.98
C ALA A 961 -14.63 11.63 -14.22
N VAL A 962 -14.22 11.89 -15.46
CA VAL A 962 -12.84 11.78 -15.93
C VAL A 962 -12.50 13.03 -16.73
N THR A 963 -11.36 13.65 -16.47
CA THR A 963 -10.93 14.86 -17.18
C THR A 963 -10.60 14.56 -18.65
N ASP A 964 -10.64 15.58 -19.50
CA ASP A 964 -10.31 15.44 -20.92
C ASP A 964 -8.87 15.01 -21.15
N PHE A 965 -7.97 15.31 -20.21
CA PHE A 965 -6.61 14.83 -20.25
C PHE A 965 -6.55 13.31 -20.11
N THR A 966 -7.25 12.73 -19.12
CA THR A 966 -7.30 11.27 -18.96
C THR A 966 -7.97 10.60 -20.16
N LYS A 967 -9.07 11.18 -20.68
CA LYS A 967 -9.73 10.69 -21.92
C LYS A 967 -8.75 10.67 -23.11
N SER A 968 -7.97 11.75 -23.27
CA SER A 968 -6.98 11.89 -24.34
C SER A 968 -5.84 10.88 -24.22
N VAL A 969 -5.37 10.60 -22.99
CA VAL A 969 -4.31 9.60 -22.75
C VAL A 969 -4.79 8.19 -23.08
N ASP A 970 -5.99 7.79 -22.64
CA ASP A 970 -6.57 6.46 -22.95
C ASP A 970 -6.77 6.29 -24.47
N THR A 971 -7.34 7.30 -25.12
CA THR A 971 -7.49 7.33 -26.59
C THR A 971 -6.14 7.18 -27.29
N MET A 972 -5.07 7.77 -26.75
CA MET A 972 -3.74 7.64 -27.34
C MET A 972 -3.17 6.23 -27.23
N PHE A 973 -3.35 5.55 -26.09
CA PHE A 973 -2.90 4.16 -25.92
C PHE A 973 -3.70 3.19 -26.80
N GLN A 974 -5.01 3.41 -26.94
CA GLN A 974 -5.86 2.64 -27.85
C GLN A 974 -5.41 2.81 -29.30
N MET A 975 -5.10 4.04 -29.73
CA MET A 975 -4.63 4.31 -31.09
C MET A 975 -3.22 3.78 -31.34
N ALA A 976 -2.31 3.90 -30.37
CA ALA A 976 -0.97 3.33 -30.43
C ALA A 976 -1.03 1.80 -30.60
N SER A 977 -1.93 1.13 -29.87
CA SER A 977 -2.18 -0.31 -29.98
C SER A 977 -2.76 -0.69 -31.35
N ARG A 978 -3.75 0.07 -31.84
CA ARG A 978 -4.39 -0.14 -33.16
C ARG A 978 -3.38 -0.01 -34.30
N ASN A 979 -2.49 0.98 -34.23
CA ASN A 979 -1.49 1.27 -35.26
C ASN A 979 -0.17 0.51 -35.06
N LYS A 980 -0.05 -0.32 -34.01
CA LYS A 980 1.17 -1.05 -33.62
C LYS A 980 2.40 -0.14 -33.46
N ILE A 981 2.18 1.08 -32.94
CA ILE A 981 3.24 2.06 -32.68
C ILE A 981 3.64 1.94 -31.20
N SER A 982 4.90 1.59 -30.92
CA SER A 982 5.44 1.59 -29.56
C SER A 982 5.85 3.01 -29.16
N LEU A 983 4.96 3.73 -28.47
CA LEU A 983 5.27 5.05 -27.92
C LEU A 983 6.28 4.93 -26.78
N LYS A 984 7.34 5.75 -26.81
CA LYS A 984 8.37 5.79 -25.75
C LYS A 984 8.15 6.88 -24.72
N SER A 985 7.35 7.90 -25.04
CA SER A 985 7.01 9.00 -24.15
C SER A 985 5.77 9.73 -24.66
N ILE A 986 5.11 10.45 -23.77
CA ILE A 986 3.95 11.28 -24.07
C ILE A 986 4.27 12.71 -23.62
N TYR A 987 4.07 13.68 -24.51
CA TYR A 987 4.20 15.09 -24.19
C TYR A 987 2.83 15.75 -24.26
N THR A 988 2.45 16.40 -23.18
CA THR A 988 1.17 17.09 -23.06
C THR A 988 1.43 18.58 -22.95
N VAL A 989 0.86 19.36 -23.87
CA VAL A 989 0.99 20.82 -23.89
C VAL A 989 -0.25 21.43 -23.28
N GLY A 990 -0.09 22.24 -22.23
CA GLY A 990 -1.20 22.87 -21.51
C GLY A 990 -1.54 22.19 -20.18
N GLY A 991 -2.69 22.51 -19.60
CA GLY A 991 -3.20 21.89 -18.37
C GLY A 991 -2.69 22.47 -17.04
N LEU A 992 -1.62 23.30 -17.03
CA LEU A 992 -1.12 23.99 -15.83
C LEU A 992 -1.58 25.46 -15.71
N CYS A 993 -2.51 25.92 -16.55
CA CYS A 993 -3.10 27.26 -16.48
C CYS A 993 -4.62 27.22 -16.27
N GLY A 994 -5.18 28.37 -15.91
CA GLY A 994 -6.61 28.55 -15.70
C GLY A 994 -6.98 28.37 -14.25
N ARG A 995 -8.11 27.72 -13.99
CA ARG A 995 -8.59 27.51 -12.62
C ARG A 995 -7.74 26.47 -11.89
N PHE A 996 -7.47 26.72 -10.62
CA PHE A 996 -6.62 25.88 -9.78
C PHE A 996 -7.14 24.44 -9.64
N ASP A 997 -8.46 24.25 -9.57
CA ASP A 997 -9.09 22.93 -9.53
C ASP A 997 -8.87 22.12 -10.81
N HIS A 998 -8.78 22.77 -11.97
CA HIS A 998 -8.44 22.09 -13.23
C HIS A 998 -6.97 21.64 -13.27
N ILE A 999 -6.06 22.41 -12.65
CA ILE A 999 -4.65 22.06 -12.52
C ILE A 999 -4.50 20.79 -11.66
N PHE A 1000 -5.19 20.72 -10.51
CA PHE A 1000 -5.21 19.51 -9.69
C PHE A 1000 -5.93 18.35 -10.38
N GLY A 1001 -6.95 18.62 -11.20
CA GLY A 1001 -7.55 17.61 -12.08
C GLY A 1001 -6.52 17.00 -13.06
N CYS A 1002 -5.62 17.82 -13.63
CA CYS A 1002 -4.53 17.33 -14.48
C CYS A 1002 -3.48 16.53 -13.69
N MET A 1003 -3.21 16.90 -12.44
CA MET A 1003 -2.34 16.12 -11.56
C MET A 1003 -2.93 14.74 -11.25
N GLU A 1004 -4.22 14.67 -10.92
CA GLU A 1004 -4.93 13.39 -10.71
C GLU A 1004 -4.88 12.52 -11.97
N SER A 1005 -5.02 13.11 -13.16
CA SER A 1005 -4.84 12.38 -14.42
C SER A 1005 -3.44 11.78 -14.58
N LEU A 1006 -2.37 12.45 -14.11
CA LEU A 1006 -1.02 11.87 -14.10
C LEU A 1006 -0.95 10.66 -13.15
N PHE A 1007 -1.61 10.71 -11.99
CA PHE A 1007 -1.69 9.57 -11.07
C PHE A 1007 -2.51 8.41 -11.64
N LEU A 1008 -3.65 8.69 -12.29
CA LEU A 1008 -4.51 7.68 -12.91
C LEU A 1008 -3.84 7.03 -14.11
N SER A 1009 -3.19 7.80 -14.98
CA SER A 1009 -2.50 7.28 -16.16
C SER A 1009 -1.35 6.33 -15.80
N TYR A 1010 -0.63 6.60 -14.71
CA TYR A 1010 0.39 5.67 -14.22
C TYR A 1010 -0.18 4.34 -13.71
N LYS A 1011 -1.42 4.33 -13.19
CA LYS A 1011 -2.13 3.08 -12.81
C LYS A 1011 -2.54 2.26 -14.04
N ILE A 1012 -2.81 2.92 -15.16
CA ILE A 1012 -3.23 2.29 -16.41
C ILE A 1012 -2.02 1.64 -17.10
N GLU A 1013 -0.94 2.41 -17.34
CA GLU A 1013 0.26 1.89 -17.98
C GLU A 1013 1.55 2.50 -17.37
N PRO A 1014 2.27 1.76 -16.50
CA PRO A 1014 3.38 2.30 -15.70
C PRO A 1014 4.70 2.46 -16.49
N THR A 1015 4.75 1.98 -17.73
CA THR A 1015 5.99 1.88 -18.53
C THR A 1015 6.28 3.12 -19.37
N VAL A 1016 5.26 3.92 -19.72
CA VAL A 1016 5.41 5.07 -20.61
C VAL A 1016 5.41 6.38 -19.80
N PRO A 1017 6.51 7.17 -19.84
CA PRO A 1017 6.59 8.44 -19.13
C PRO A 1017 5.75 9.53 -19.81
N ILE A 1018 4.98 10.26 -19.00
CA ILE A 1018 4.13 11.37 -19.42
C ILE A 1018 4.72 12.68 -18.87
N TYR A 1019 4.98 13.63 -19.77
CA TYR A 1019 5.53 14.94 -19.47
C TYR A 1019 4.50 16.03 -19.75
N LEU A 1020 4.15 16.80 -18.73
CA LEU A 1020 3.26 17.94 -18.83
C LEU A 1020 4.10 19.21 -18.98
N TRP A 1021 3.98 19.87 -20.12
CA TRP A 1021 4.74 21.06 -20.46
C TRP A 1021 3.82 22.28 -20.54
N HIS A 1022 4.15 23.30 -19.77
CA HIS A 1022 3.44 24.56 -19.80
C HIS A 1022 4.35 25.75 -19.48
N TYR A 1023 4.32 26.77 -20.35
CA TYR A 1023 5.22 27.92 -20.28
C TYR A 1023 6.69 27.50 -20.17
N GLU A 1024 7.31 27.79 -19.03
CA GLU A 1024 8.70 27.51 -18.68
C GLU A 1024 8.81 26.29 -17.77
N SER A 1025 7.69 25.69 -17.32
CA SER A 1025 7.69 24.55 -16.42
C SER A 1025 7.47 23.24 -17.17
N LEU A 1026 8.34 22.27 -16.91
CA LEU A 1026 8.17 20.88 -17.31
C LEU A 1026 7.94 20.04 -16.05
N LEU A 1027 6.89 19.24 -16.08
CA LEU A 1027 6.37 18.51 -14.93
C LEU A 1027 6.14 17.04 -15.28
N PHE A 1028 6.56 16.12 -14.41
CA PHE A 1028 6.21 14.70 -14.54
C PHE A 1028 6.21 14.00 -13.19
N LEU A 1029 5.43 12.94 -13.08
CA LEU A 1029 5.30 12.15 -11.87
C LEU A 1029 6.33 11.02 -11.87
N ILE A 1030 7.17 10.98 -10.84
CA ILE A 1030 8.11 9.90 -10.57
C ILE A 1030 7.41 8.89 -9.66
N PRO A 1031 7.27 7.62 -10.06
CA PRO A 1031 6.65 6.58 -9.25
C PRO A 1031 7.62 6.05 -8.19
N LYS A 1032 7.13 5.20 -7.28
CA LYS A 1032 8.01 4.53 -6.28
C LYS A 1032 9.12 3.73 -6.96
N GLY A 1033 10.36 3.84 -6.48
CA GLY A 1033 11.52 3.10 -7.00
C GLY A 1033 12.77 3.96 -7.23
N GLN A 1034 13.73 3.42 -8.01
CA GLN A 1034 14.96 4.13 -8.41
C GLN A 1034 14.88 4.63 -9.85
N HIS A 1035 15.19 5.91 -10.02
CA HIS A 1035 15.05 6.64 -11.29
C HIS A 1035 16.32 7.38 -11.65
N THR A 1036 16.65 7.39 -12.94
CA THR A 1036 17.76 8.18 -13.48
C THR A 1036 17.22 9.13 -14.56
N ILE A 1037 17.36 10.43 -14.31
CA ILE A 1037 16.85 11.49 -15.17
C ILE A 1037 18.03 12.11 -15.92
N PHE A 1038 17.98 12.04 -17.25
CA PHE A 1038 18.97 12.65 -18.14
C PHE A 1038 18.48 14.03 -18.57
N ILE A 1039 19.22 15.07 -18.19
CA ILE A 1039 18.87 16.47 -18.41
C ILE A 1039 19.99 17.15 -19.19
N ASP A 1040 19.67 17.79 -20.30
CA ASP A 1040 20.63 18.59 -21.07
C ASP A 1040 20.62 20.03 -20.54
N GLN A 1041 21.68 20.44 -19.84
CA GLN A 1041 21.77 21.76 -19.16
C GLN A 1041 21.61 22.95 -20.11
N SER A 1042 21.79 22.75 -21.42
CA SER A 1042 21.61 23.78 -22.43
C SER A 1042 20.17 24.30 -22.56
N VAL A 1043 19.18 23.50 -22.15
CA VAL A 1043 17.74 23.79 -22.32
C VAL A 1043 17.06 24.24 -21.02
N ILE A 1044 17.70 24.04 -19.87
CA ILE A 1044 17.14 24.40 -18.55
C ILE A 1044 17.78 25.66 -17.97
N THR A 1045 17.07 26.34 -17.07
CA THR A 1045 17.65 27.45 -16.29
C THR A 1045 18.59 26.95 -15.19
N GLY A 1046 18.38 25.71 -14.72
CA GLY A 1046 19.07 25.10 -13.59
C GLY A 1046 18.14 24.80 -12.42
N LYS A 1047 16.97 25.45 -12.32
CA LYS A 1047 16.05 25.28 -11.19
C LYS A 1047 15.18 24.03 -11.32
N CYS A 1048 15.01 23.32 -10.20
CA CYS A 1048 14.14 22.15 -10.09
C CYS A 1048 13.44 22.05 -8.73
N GLY A 1049 12.37 21.27 -8.69
CA GLY A 1049 11.58 21.02 -7.50
C GLY A 1049 11.15 19.56 -7.36
N LEU A 1050 11.07 19.09 -6.12
CA LEU A 1050 10.53 17.78 -5.73
C LEU A 1050 9.35 18.01 -4.78
N ILE A 1051 8.14 17.67 -5.24
CA ILE A 1051 6.90 17.98 -4.52
C ILE A 1051 6.17 16.67 -4.15
N PRO A 1052 5.91 16.41 -2.85
CA PRO A 1052 5.19 15.23 -2.38
C PRO A 1052 3.68 15.44 -2.52
N ILE A 1053 3.13 15.15 -3.70
CA ILE A 1053 1.68 15.26 -3.96
C ILE A 1053 1.00 13.90 -3.71
N GLY A 1054 -0.16 13.91 -3.04
CA GLY A 1054 -0.94 12.72 -2.72
C GLY A 1054 -0.58 12.11 -1.36
N ASN A 1055 0.61 11.54 -1.25
CA ASN A 1055 1.10 10.89 -0.02
C ASN A 1055 2.34 11.57 0.55
N ARG A 1056 2.57 11.39 1.86
CA ARG A 1056 3.86 11.70 2.48
C ARG A 1056 4.92 10.76 1.91
N VAL A 1057 6.07 11.29 1.53
CA VAL A 1057 7.21 10.49 1.07
C VAL A 1057 8.06 10.15 2.28
N SER A 1058 8.08 8.87 2.63
CA SER A 1058 8.72 8.37 3.85
C SER A 1058 10.24 8.44 3.79
N SER A 1059 10.83 8.29 2.60
CA SER A 1059 12.26 8.50 2.37
C SER A 1059 12.55 8.85 0.92
N ILE A 1060 13.37 9.88 0.71
CA ILE A 1060 13.88 10.24 -0.61
C ILE A 1060 15.41 10.34 -0.62
N PHE A 1061 16.02 9.79 -1.67
CA PHE A 1061 17.45 9.86 -1.94
C PHE A 1061 17.67 10.56 -3.28
N THR A 1062 18.44 11.65 -3.29
CA THR A 1062 18.79 12.33 -4.54
C THR A 1062 20.29 12.49 -4.68
N THR A 1063 20.78 12.40 -5.93
CA THR A 1063 22.17 12.72 -6.29
C THR A 1063 22.18 13.50 -7.60
N GLY A 1064 23.04 14.50 -7.72
CA GLY A 1064 23.13 15.37 -8.91
C GLY A 1064 22.38 16.70 -8.79
N LEU A 1065 21.72 16.92 -7.65
CA LEU A 1065 21.13 18.21 -7.26
C LEU A 1065 22.11 19.02 -6.39
N GLN A 1066 21.93 20.33 -6.31
CA GLN A 1066 22.70 21.21 -5.44
C GLN A 1066 22.45 20.88 -3.97
N TRP A 1067 21.18 20.68 -3.60
CA TRP A 1067 20.78 20.20 -2.28
C TRP A 1067 20.27 18.76 -2.38
N ASN A 1068 21.18 17.80 -2.18
CA ASN A 1068 20.86 16.37 -2.21
C ASN A 1068 20.20 15.92 -0.90
N LEU A 1069 19.11 15.16 -1.02
CA LEU A 1069 18.34 14.60 0.09
C LEU A 1069 18.86 13.18 0.40
N LYS A 1070 19.07 12.86 1.67
CA LYS A 1070 19.64 11.57 2.12
C LYS A 1070 18.74 10.87 3.12
N GLY A 1071 17.53 10.51 2.68
CA GLY A 1071 16.53 9.79 3.51
C GLY A 1071 15.60 10.71 4.30
N GLU A 1072 15.55 12.00 3.98
CA GLU A 1072 14.62 12.95 4.59
C GLU A 1072 13.17 12.67 4.15
N GLN A 1073 12.20 13.09 4.97
CA GLN A 1073 10.77 12.97 4.66
C GLN A 1073 10.28 14.20 3.90
N LEU A 1074 9.53 14.00 2.81
CA LEU A 1074 8.85 15.08 2.11
C LEU A 1074 7.34 15.00 2.36
N ALA A 1075 6.77 16.03 2.98
CA ALA A 1075 5.33 16.19 3.13
C ALA A 1075 4.96 17.67 3.24
N PHE A 1076 3.79 18.04 2.73
CA PHE A 1076 3.23 19.38 2.95
C PHE A 1076 3.08 19.65 4.46
N GLY A 1077 3.64 20.77 4.92
CA GLY A 1077 3.73 21.12 6.35
C GLY A 1077 5.06 20.75 7.02
N THR A 1078 5.94 20.00 6.34
CA THR A 1078 7.30 19.70 6.80
C THR A 1078 8.33 20.25 5.81
N LEU A 1079 8.97 19.39 5.02
CA LEU A 1079 9.92 19.76 3.98
C LEU A 1079 9.31 19.50 2.59
N VAL A 1080 9.37 20.50 1.72
CA VAL A 1080 9.09 20.39 0.29
C VAL A 1080 10.26 21.03 -0.45
N SER A 1081 10.94 20.27 -1.31
CA SER A 1081 12.17 20.72 -1.98
C SER A 1081 11.83 21.50 -3.26
N THR A 1082 11.20 22.67 -3.15
CA THR A 1082 10.78 23.52 -4.30
C THR A 1082 11.86 24.46 -4.83
N SER A 1083 12.97 24.67 -4.10
CA SER A 1083 14.02 25.62 -4.44
C SER A 1083 15.37 24.92 -4.60
N ASN A 1084 15.40 23.89 -5.46
CA ASN A 1084 16.61 23.09 -5.70
C ASN A 1084 17.22 23.44 -7.07
N GLU A 1085 18.48 23.09 -7.30
CA GLU A 1085 19.16 23.30 -8.59
C GLU A 1085 19.81 22.02 -9.09
N VAL A 1086 19.87 21.85 -10.42
CA VAL A 1086 20.47 20.70 -11.10
C VAL A 1086 21.93 21.03 -11.42
N ASN A 1087 22.87 20.33 -10.77
CA ASN A 1087 24.31 20.55 -10.96
C ASN A 1087 24.93 19.60 -11.99
N CYS A 1088 24.27 18.49 -12.32
CA CYS A 1088 24.79 17.45 -13.21
C CYS A 1088 23.82 17.11 -14.34
N ASP A 1089 24.32 16.60 -15.46
CA ASP A 1089 23.48 16.13 -16.59
C ASP A 1089 22.66 14.87 -16.25
N VAL A 1090 23.01 14.20 -15.15
CA VAL A 1090 22.34 12.99 -14.66
C VAL A 1090 21.93 13.21 -13.22
N VAL A 1091 20.62 13.15 -12.97
CA VAL A 1091 20.03 13.22 -11.63
C VAL A 1091 19.47 11.85 -11.28
N ASN A 1092 19.93 11.26 -10.18
CA ASN A 1092 19.30 10.04 -9.65
C ASN A 1092 18.35 10.41 -8.52
N VAL A 1093 17.15 9.82 -8.56
CA VAL A 1093 16.11 10.01 -7.57
C VAL A 1093 15.60 8.63 -7.14
N GLY A 1094 15.74 8.29 -5.86
CA GLY A 1094 15.13 7.12 -5.23
C GLY A 1094 14.03 7.56 -4.29
N THR A 1095 12.80 7.09 -4.48
CA THR A 1095 11.64 7.49 -3.66
C THR A 1095 10.85 6.28 -3.16
N SER A 1096 10.37 6.35 -1.92
CA SER A 1096 9.46 5.34 -1.35
C SER A 1096 8.04 5.43 -1.90
N ASP A 1097 7.63 6.65 -2.26
CA ASP A 1097 6.28 7.01 -2.70
C ASP A 1097 6.37 7.88 -3.97
N PRO A 1098 5.28 8.04 -4.76
CA PRO A 1098 5.31 8.89 -5.93
C PRO A 1098 5.63 10.36 -5.60
N VAL A 1099 6.52 10.97 -6.36
CA VAL A 1099 6.95 12.37 -6.19
C VAL A 1099 6.85 13.10 -7.50
N LEU A 1100 6.36 14.33 -7.45
CA LEU A 1100 6.29 15.19 -8.62
C LEU A 1100 7.64 15.89 -8.81
N PHE A 1101 8.24 15.70 -9.99
CA PHE A 1101 9.48 16.37 -10.37
C PHE A 1101 9.16 17.54 -11.30
N THR A 1102 9.68 18.71 -10.95
CA THR A 1102 9.49 19.95 -11.70
C THR A 1102 10.85 20.50 -12.14
N MET A 1103 10.92 21.06 -13.34
CA MET A 1103 12.10 21.79 -13.82
C MET A 1103 11.71 23.01 -14.65
N GLU A 1104 12.56 24.02 -14.61
CA GLU A 1104 12.39 25.26 -15.37
C GLU A 1104 13.24 25.24 -16.66
N LEU A 1105 12.57 25.42 -17.80
CA LEU A 1105 13.12 25.47 -19.14
C LEU A 1105 13.54 26.91 -19.49
N ARG A 1106 14.67 27.06 -20.17
CA ARG A 1106 15.23 28.34 -20.61
C ARG A 1106 14.60 28.78 -21.94
N VAL A 1107 13.85 29.88 -21.92
CA VAL A 1107 13.13 30.40 -23.10
C VAL A 1107 14.05 30.81 -24.25
N SER A 1108 15.23 31.37 -23.96
CA SER A 1108 16.16 31.86 -24.99
C SER A 1108 16.77 30.74 -25.85
N SER A 1109 16.96 29.54 -25.30
CA SER A 1109 17.47 28.36 -26.02
C SER A 1109 16.41 27.64 -26.88
N ILE A 1110 15.13 27.86 -26.60
CA ILE A 1110 14.00 27.23 -27.32
C ILE A 1110 13.65 28.04 -28.59
N ASN A 1111 14.04 29.33 -28.63
CA ASN A 1111 13.76 30.29 -29.70
C ASN A 1111 14.95 30.46 -30.67
N LEU A 1112 15.56 29.39 -31.15
CA LEU A 1112 16.43 29.51 -32.32
C LEU A 1112 15.55 29.78 -33.54
N GLU A 1113 15.43 31.05 -33.88
CA GLU A 1113 14.93 31.52 -35.16
C GLU A 1113 15.72 30.79 -36.27
N VAL A 1114 14.99 30.05 -37.09
CA VAL A 1114 15.43 29.76 -38.45
C VAL A 1114 15.17 31.05 -39.21
N GLU A 1115 16.24 31.84 -39.44
CA GLU A 1115 16.34 32.61 -40.68
C GLU A 1115 16.50 31.65 -41.87
#